data_AF-A0A9D9E1J4-F1
#
_entry.id   AF-A0A9D9E1J4-F1
#
_cell.length_a   1.000
_cell.length_b   1.000
_cell.length_c   1.000
_cell.angle_alpha   90.00
_cell.angle_beta   90.00
_cell.angle_gamma   90.00
#
_symmetry.space_group_name_H-M   'P 1'
#
loop_
_entity.id
_entity.type
_entity.pdbx_description
1 polymer ?
#
loop_
_entity_poly.entity_id
_entity_poly.type
_entity_poly.pdbx_seq_one_letter_code
_entity_poly.pdbx_strand_id
1 'polypeptide(L)'
;MKKNILIGILASIMISSTVFAGEYSANTVINGYMTSSRPNPIYNTNPYNISTYAGVGEGGSLKLFAGGEIINIPLSTPLYKLSDSYKDKIVNKDGVWGVERNIGVYEFTGSENWEVYNKNSYKNDSTTLFICDAPISTTIHNGYSTHFDVLSDSAQKTSIYDGISFSPDSSKIIMRFMNVRGINSVDTIKSFLYNQNINGSPIKLFYFLEEPTFEAFDEDLQIKLNASLTSDNIHNIGFTDKNLQKIDIYTDTYVNDSIFSVNTFGDKNVDMLLAGVTDLNIYNGDDNDYFIEKIISDKYSLKIYIKDNNENTYLGELVYSQCDFIKDKNTEIVFESDNDDSETSIKMQINLSKTKIPFGEFYLLSEDSIPISDNCKTDIKTVLPNKVYYTGKGNSNVYLSNTVVSGKNKANSQFDINTKNKNYIFDKNKIKPLENSENLIVNYSVDNKVNSSFEFEYIPDKDIERDINVMFLGDSIINQDYYSKYLKEMFKEDNVNINLIGTRGSDDNKHEGRGGWSAYNYCHDKSAMGYTNPFLNSENKFDFEYYMKSNNLEKPDYVVLNLGINDLNLVGHNSYEEIFENFNTIIDSIHKYDKNIFIIINTPVLLYETETTNNAKNTRLNFNQVLMEEYKNKENILVCPAYLVLNPRTDYKLLEQVLNEDNQNTTMIVNDTTHPNIYGYKNMANITYTYIKYIETVLNN
;
A
#
# COMPACT_ATOMS: atom_id res chain seq x y z
N MET A 1 48.42 7.38 -67.75
CA MET A 1 49.51 7.50 -66.76
C MET A 1 48.99 8.36 -65.60
N LYS A 2 48.99 7.81 -64.37
CA LYS A 2 49.27 8.42 -63.04
C LYS A 2 48.70 9.84 -62.76
N LYS A 3 48.07 10.18 -61.63
CA LYS A 3 47.99 9.61 -60.27
C LYS A 3 47.02 10.47 -59.43
N ASN A 4 46.32 9.84 -58.48
CA ASN A 4 45.85 10.32 -57.16
C ASN A 4 44.80 11.47 -57.14
N ILE A 5 43.77 11.50 -56.30
CA ILE A 5 43.66 11.21 -54.86
C ILE A 5 42.18 10.83 -54.55
N LEU A 6 41.93 9.72 -53.85
CA LEU A 6 40.71 9.55 -53.06
C LEU A 6 41.07 8.93 -51.70
N ILE A 7 40.47 9.50 -50.67
CA ILE A 7 40.71 9.35 -49.24
C ILE A 7 40.25 7.97 -48.77
N GLY A 8 41.15 7.23 -48.11
CA GLY A 8 40.87 5.95 -47.47
C GLY A 8 40.39 6.16 -46.03
N ILE A 9 39.25 5.55 -45.71
CA ILE A 9 38.81 5.27 -44.34
C ILE A 9 39.61 4.05 -43.88
N LEU A 10 40.43 4.22 -42.84
CA LEU A 10 41.16 3.14 -42.19
C LEU A 10 40.17 2.26 -41.43
N ALA A 11 40.01 1.03 -41.91
CA ALA A 11 39.55 -0.09 -41.10
C ALA A 11 40.61 -0.41 -40.04
N SER A 12 40.22 -0.37 -38.76
CA SER A 12 41.00 -0.88 -37.65
C SER A 12 41.14 -2.40 -37.82
N ILE A 13 42.35 -2.83 -38.14
CA ILE A 13 42.76 -4.24 -38.14
C ILE A 13 42.83 -4.69 -36.68
N MET A 14 41.90 -5.57 -36.33
CA MET A 14 41.99 -6.47 -35.17
C MET A 14 43.31 -7.23 -35.25
N ILE A 15 44.21 -6.99 -34.30
CA ILE A 15 45.36 -7.88 -34.09
C ILE A 15 44.82 -9.14 -33.42
N SER A 16 44.91 -10.23 -34.17
CA SER A 16 44.70 -11.59 -33.70
C SER A 16 45.67 -11.91 -32.56
N SER A 17 45.13 -12.19 -31.38
CA SER A 17 45.82 -12.88 -30.30
C SER A 17 45.82 -14.39 -30.57
N THR A 18 47.00 -15.00 -30.67
CA THR A 18 47.17 -16.43 -30.35
C THR A 18 48.49 -16.63 -29.62
N VAL A 19 48.37 -16.51 -28.29
CA VAL A 19 48.93 -17.33 -27.19
C VAL A 19 50.12 -18.24 -27.52
N PHE A 20 51.17 -18.12 -26.71
CA PHE A 20 51.88 -19.31 -26.24
C PHE A 20 52.17 -19.24 -24.73
N ALA A 21 51.74 -20.31 -24.06
CA ALA A 21 52.32 -20.92 -22.87
C ALA A 21 52.40 -20.09 -21.58
N GLY A 22 51.29 -20.13 -20.84
CA GLY A 22 51.29 -20.63 -19.47
C GLY A 22 52.05 -19.84 -18.43
N GLU A 23 51.39 -18.87 -17.81
CA GLU A 23 51.50 -18.66 -16.37
C GLU A 23 50.09 -18.38 -15.84
N TYR A 24 49.73 -19.06 -14.76
CA TYR A 24 48.57 -18.74 -13.95
C TYR A 24 48.63 -17.23 -13.64
N SER A 25 47.69 -16.42 -14.13
CA SER A 25 47.59 -15.02 -13.68
C SER A 25 46.99 -15.02 -12.28
N ALA A 26 47.83 -15.31 -11.29
CA ALA A 26 47.59 -14.91 -9.92
C ALA A 26 47.41 -13.38 -9.92
N ASN A 27 46.18 -12.89 -9.92
CA ASN A 27 45.93 -11.45 -9.79
C ASN A 27 46.34 -11.03 -8.38
N THR A 28 47.57 -10.54 -8.25
CA THR A 28 48.14 -10.11 -6.98
C THR A 28 47.57 -8.76 -6.60
N VAL A 29 46.95 -8.69 -5.43
CA VAL A 29 46.30 -7.46 -4.95
C VAL A 29 46.80 -7.15 -3.54
N ILE A 30 47.35 -5.95 -3.35
CA ILE A 30 47.65 -5.40 -2.03
C ILE A 30 46.46 -4.54 -1.62
N ASN A 31 45.70 -5.02 -0.64
CA ASN A 31 44.51 -4.36 -0.18
C ASN A 31 44.83 -3.30 0.88
N GLY A 32 44.10 -2.18 0.81
CA GLY A 32 44.04 -1.21 1.88
C GLY A 32 43.43 -1.80 3.16
N TYR A 33 43.58 -1.06 4.23
CA TYR A 33 43.07 -1.42 5.55
C TYR A 33 42.63 -0.17 6.29
N MET A 34 41.79 -0.29 7.32
CA MET A 34 41.46 0.84 8.18
C MET A 34 41.47 0.42 9.64
N THR A 35 42.25 1.13 10.43
CA THR A 35 42.21 1.05 11.89
C THR A 35 41.60 2.34 12.44
N SER A 36 40.74 2.22 13.44
CA SER A 36 40.11 3.38 14.08
C SER A 36 40.46 3.42 15.57
N SER A 37 40.70 4.62 16.11
CA SER A 37 40.85 4.83 17.56
C SER A 37 40.03 6.03 18.03
N ARG A 38 39.44 5.91 19.22
CA ARG A 38 38.59 6.95 19.83
C ARG A 38 38.92 7.09 21.31
N PRO A 39 38.96 8.33 21.87
CA PRO A 39 39.31 8.56 23.28
C PRO A 39 38.41 7.81 24.26
N ASN A 40 37.11 7.79 24.02
CA ASN A 40 36.16 7.01 24.80
C ASN A 40 35.27 6.15 23.89
N PRO A 41 35.41 4.82 23.91
CA PRO A 41 34.62 3.93 23.06
C PRO A 41 33.16 3.78 23.53
N ILE A 42 32.79 4.23 24.73
CA ILE A 42 31.41 4.12 25.25
C ILE A 42 30.49 5.18 24.62
N TYR A 43 31.01 6.37 24.32
CA TYR A 43 30.23 7.44 23.72
C TYR A 43 30.27 7.37 22.20
N ASN A 44 29.21 7.85 21.53
CA ASN A 44 29.16 8.00 20.09
C ASN A 44 30.29 8.91 19.54
N THR A 45 30.53 8.84 18.23
CA THR A 45 31.43 9.78 17.57
C THR A 45 30.73 11.13 17.49
N ASN A 46 31.32 12.14 18.12
CA ASN A 46 30.78 13.48 18.17
C ASN A 46 31.94 14.50 18.21
N PRO A 47 31.67 15.81 18.03
CA PRO A 47 32.73 16.83 18.02
C PRO A 47 33.63 16.90 19.26
N TYR A 48 33.26 16.26 20.36
CA TYR A 48 34.00 16.24 21.62
C TYR A 48 34.54 14.84 21.98
N ASN A 49 34.25 13.83 21.16
CA ASN A 49 34.74 12.46 21.28
C ASN A 49 35.15 11.93 19.89
N ILE A 50 36.18 12.57 19.34
CA ILE A 50 36.61 12.47 17.94
C ILE A 50 37.26 11.10 17.67
N SER A 51 36.88 10.48 16.56
CA SER A 51 37.50 9.27 16.02
C SER A 51 38.68 9.63 15.11
N THR A 52 39.73 8.83 15.16
CA THR A 52 40.88 8.88 14.24
C THR A 52 40.92 7.60 13.41
N TYR A 53 41.30 7.71 12.14
CA TYR A 53 41.39 6.60 11.20
C TYR A 53 42.76 6.57 10.54
N ALA A 54 43.37 5.39 10.45
CA ALA A 54 44.67 5.18 9.80
C ALA A 54 44.61 4.01 8.81
N GLY A 55 45.28 4.16 7.67
CA GLY A 55 45.31 3.20 6.58
C GLY A 55 46.68 2.58 6.32
N VAL A 56 46.80 1.77 5.27
CA VAL A 56 48.10 1.23 4.86
C VAL A 56 48.94 2.35 4.25
N GLY A 57 50.19 2.49 4.69
CA GLY A 57 51.11 3.52 4.23
C GLY A 57 50.84 4.91 4.80
N GLU A 58 50.40 4.99 6.07
CA GLU A 58 50.07 6.24 6.78
C GLU A 58 51.18 7.31 6.72
N GLY A 59 52.44 6.91 6.55
CA GLY A 59 53.58 7.80 6.37
C GLY A 59 53.82 8.29 4.93
N GLY A 60 52.84 8.12 4.03
CA GLY A 60 52.94 8.49 2.61
C GLY A 60 53.71 7.48 1.74
N SER A 61 54.07 6.32 2.30
CA SER A 61 54.69 5.23 1.53
C SER A 61 54.46 3.86 2.15
N LEU A 62 54.41 2.83 1.30
CA LEU A 62 54.42 1.41 1.68
C LEU A 62 55.77 0.80 1.29
N LYS A 63 56.37 0.02 2.19
CA LYS A 63 57.65 -0.67 1.94
C LYS A 63 57.43 -2.16 1.73
N LEU A 64 57.82 -2.66 0.57
CA LEU A 64 57.86 -4.09 0.24
C LEU A 64 59.30 -4.59 0.22
N PHE A 65 59.51 -5.83 0.63
CA PHE A 65 60.78 -6.55 0.60
C PHE A 65 60.64 -7.69 -0.40
N ALA A 66 61.34 -7.61 -1.52
CA ALA A 66 61.30 -8.63 -2.56
C ALA A 66 62.70 -8.84 -3.14
N GLY A 67 63.12 -10.09 -3.30
CA GLY A 67 64.40 -10.43 -3.96
C GLY A 67 65.67 -9.86 -3.31
N GLY A 68 65.63 -9.47 -2.03
CA GLY A 68 66.75 -8.85 -1.32
C GLY A 68 66.83 -7.32 -1.44
N GLU A 69 65.87 -6.68 -2.10
CA GLU A 69 65.75 -5.22 -2.22
C GLU A 69 64.51 -4.68 -1.49
N ILE A 70 64.52 -3.37 -1.19
CA ILE A 70 63.38 -2.65 -0.60
C ILE A 70 62.73 -1.80 -1.69
N ILE A 71 61.46 -2.09 -1.99
CA ILE A 71 60.64 -1.29 -2.90
C ILE A 71 59.82 -0.31 -2.06
N ASN A 72 60.07 0.99 -2.23
CA ASN A 72 59.27 2.04 -1.62
C ASN A 72 58.18 2.48 -2.59
N ILE A 73 56.93 2.21 -2.26
CA ILE A 73 55.75 2.62 -3.04
C ILE A 73 55.24 3.95 -2.46
N PRO A 74 55.33 5.07 -3.19
CA PRO A 74 54.77 6.33 -2.74
C PRO A 74 53.24 6.28 -2.82
N LEU A 75 52.57 6.89 -1.84
CA LEU A 75 51.11 6.96 -1.78
C LEU A 75 50.67 8.41 -1.57
N SER A 76 49.78 8.89 -2.45
CA SER A 76 49.15 10.22 -2.37
C SER A 76 48.33 10.39 -1.09
N THR A 77 47.63 9.33 -0.70
CA THR A 77 46.94 9.14 0.58
C THR A 77 47.05 7.68 1.03
N PRO A 78 46.89 7.36 2.32
CA PRO A 78 46.89 5.98 2.79
C PRO A 78 45.84 5.12 2.06
N LEU A 79 46.08 3.81 1.93
CA LEU A 79 45.12 2.90 1.33
C LEU A 79 44.09 2.49 2.40
N TYR A 80 42.85 2.93 2.23
CA TYR A 80 41.79 2.66 3.19
C TYR A 80 40.98 1.40 2.83
N LYS A 81 40.22 0.90 3.80
CA LYS A 81 39.21 -0.15 3.62
C LYS A 81 37.98 0.19 4.45
N LEU A 82 36.85 0.41 3.79
CA LEU A 82 35.56 0.60 4.46
C LEU A 82 34.80 -0.72 4.57
N SER A 83 34.93 -1.61 3.58
CA SER A 83 34.37 -2.96 3.60
C SER A 83 35.19 -3.92 2.73
N ASP A 84 34.85 -5.21 2.68
CA ASP A 84 35.57 -6.18 1.84
C ASP A 84 35.42 -5.88 0.34
N SER A 85 34.27 -5.32 -0.06
CA SER A 85 33.96 -4.94 -1.45
C SER A 85 34.51 -3.57 -1.82
N TYR A 86 34.79 -2.71 -0.84
CA TYR A 86 35.24 -1.33 -1.07
C TYR A 86 36.47 -1.00 -0.24
N LYS A 87 37.60 -1.06 -0.94
CA LYS A 87 38.94 -0.84 -0.41
C LYS A 87 39.82 -0.28 -1.51
N ASP A 88 40.70 0.63 -1.15
CA ASP A 88 41.78 1.00 -2.06
C ASP A 88 42.68 -0.22 -2.26
N LYS A 89 43.26 -0.36 -3.44
CA LYS A 89 44.14 -1.50 -3.72
C LYS A 89 45.28 -1.12 -4.65
N ILE A 90 46.45 -1.68 -4.41
CA ILE A 90 47.51 -1.72 -5.42
C ILE A 90 47.28 -2.95 -6.27
N VAL A 91 47.12 -2.73 -7.57
CA VAL A 91 46.74 -3.77 -8.53
C VAL A 91 47.40 -3.52 -9.87
N ASN A 92 47.61 -4.59 -10.63
CA ASN A 92 47.95 -4.52 -12.05
C ASN A 92 46.67 -4.56 -12.88
N LYS A 93 46.39 -3.50 -13.63
CA LYS A 93 45.30 -3.45 -14.62
C LYS A 93 45.92 -3.43 -16.02
N ASP A 94 45.62 -4.45 -16.82
CA ASP A 94 46.05 -4.53 -18.22
C ASP A 94 47.56 -4.31 -18.43
N GLY A 95 48.39 -4.80 -17.50
CA GLY A 95 49.85 -4.69 -17.56
C GLY A 95 50.44 -3.48 -16.82
N VAL A 96 49.62 -2.60 -16.25
CA VAL A 96 50.07 -1.38 -15.55
C VAL A 96 49.75 -1.48 -14.05
N TRP A 97 50.77 -1.33 -13.21
CA TRP A 97 50.61 -1.21 -11.76
C TRP A 97 50.19 0.19 -11.34
N GLY A 98 49.31 0.27 -10.35
CA GLY A 98 48.93 1.54 -9.77
C GLY A 98 48.05 1.34 -8.54
N VAL A 99 47.65 2.45 -7.94
CA VAL A 99 46.64 2.46 -6.90
C VAL A 99 45.28 2.63 -7.55
N GLU A 100 44.42 1.63 -7.44
CA GLU A 100 42.99 1.80 -7.65
C GLU A 100 42.36 2.35 -6.36
N ARG A 101 41.82 3.56 -6.44
CA ARG A 101 41.08 4.18 -5.34
C ARG A 101 39.62 3.81 -5.45
N ASN A 102 39.06 3.31 -4.37
CA ASN A 102 37.63 3.08 -4.20
C ASN A 102 37.05 3.92 -3.06
N ILE A 103 37.91 4.58 -2.28
CA ILE A 103 37.53 5.37 -1.12
C ILE A 103 37.98 6.81 -1.30
N GLY A 104 37.02 7.73 -1.18
CA GLY A 104 37.27 9.15 -1.12
C GLY A 104 37.36 9.63 0.32
N VAL A 105 38.12 10.71 0.53
CA VAL A 105 38.18 11.43 1.80
C VAL A 105 37.84 12.89 1.53
N TYR A 106 36.78 13.38 2.16
CA TYR A 106 36.38 14.78 2.07
C TYR A 106 36.61 15.49 3.39
N GLU A 107 37.22 16.67 3.33
CA GLU A 107 37.47 17.54 4.48
C GLU A 107 36.51 18.73 4.44
N PHE A 108 35.60 18.81 5.42
CA PHE A 108 34.68 19.93 5.52
C PHE A 108 35.39 21.18 6.01
N THR A 109 35.23 22.29 5.30
CA THR A 109 35.96 23.55 5.53
C THR A 109 35.06 24.68 6.02
N GLY A 110 33.74 24.54 5.87
CA GLY A 110 32.77 25.61 6.07
C GLY A 110 32.54 26.47 4.82
N SER A 111 33.25 26.21 3.73
CA SER A 111 33.02 26.88 2.44
C SER A 111 31.82 26.33 1.67
N GLU A 112 31.25 25.21 2.12
CA GLU A 112 30.10 24.57 1.49
C GLU A 112 28.84 25.46 1.61
N ASN A 113 27.87 25.23 0.71
CA ASN A 113 26.63 26.00 0.63
C ASN A 113 25.58 25.54 1.67
N TRP A 114 25.95 25.67 2.94
CA TRP A 114 25.09 25.30 4.07
C TRP A 114 23.79 26.10 4.16
N GLU A 115 22.69 25.40 4.40
CA GLU A 115 21.36 25.92 4.70
C GLU A 115 20.79 25.25 5.96
N VAL A 116 19.85 25.90 6.65
CA VAL A 116 19.11 25.27 7.75
C VAL A 116 18.03 24.34 7.17
N TYR A 117 18.01 23.09 7.62
CA TYR A 117 17.12 22.06 7.08
C TYR A 117 15.90 21.84 7.98
N ASN A 118 14.73 22.28 7.51
CA ASN A 118 13.48 22.37 8.30
C ASN A 118 12.32 21.55 7.71
N LYS A 119 12.55 20.27 7.38
CA LYS A 119 11.47 19.36 6.95
C LYS A 119 10.78 18.72 8.17
N ASN A 120 9.46 18.60 8.15
CA ASN A 120 8.68 18.00 9.23
C ASN A 120 9.11 16.54 9.48
N SER A 121 9.49 15.81 8.44
CA SER A 121 10.01 14.44 8.55
C SER A 121 11.32 14.29 9.34
N TYR A 122 12.05 15.38 9.60
CA TYR A 122 13.31 15.38 10.37
C TYR A 122 13.24 16.23 11.65
N LYS A 123 12.09 16.87 11.88
CA LYS A 123 11.93 17.88 12.92
C LYS A 123 12.10 17.27 14.31
N ASN A 124 12.97 17.87 15.11
CA ASN A 124 13.15 17.55 16.51
C ASN A 124 13.52 18.81 17.29
N ASP A 125 12.78 19.11 18.36
CA ASP A 125 12.93 20.36 19.10
C ASP A 125 14.25 20.47 19.90
N SER A 126 15.02 19.38 20.01
CA SER A 126 16.30 19.33 20.74
C SER A 126 17.55 19.43 19.86
N THR A 127 17.39 19.57 18.55
CA THR A 127 18.51 19.58 17.59
C THR A 127 18.28 20.55 16.44
N THR A 128 19.35 20.96 15.78
CA THR A 128 19.30 21.74 14.54
C THR A 128 19.96 20.93 13.41
N LEU A 129 19.36 20.95 12.22
CA LEU A 129 19.91 20.31 11.02
C LEU A 129 20.37 21.34 10.01
N PHE A 130 21.46 21.01 9.34
CA PHE A 130 22.01 21.76 8.24
C PHE A 130 22.15 20.85 7.04
N ILE A 131 21.95 21.40 5.85
CA ILE A 131 22.09 20.69 4.59
C ILE A 131 23.02 21.47 3.66
N CYS A 132 23.84 20.77 2.89
CA CYS A 132 24.63 21.35 1.80
C CYS A 132 24.62 20.40 0.59
N ASP A 133 25.05 20.90 -0.56
CA ASP A 133 25.35 20.04 -1.70
C ASP A 133 26.44 19.05 -1.29
N ALA A 134 26.23 17.77 -1.60
CA ALA A 134 27.26 16.77 -1.41
C ALA A 134 28.44 17.16 -2.31
N PRO A 135 29.61 17.49 -1.76
CA PRO A 135 30.77 17.87 -2.54
C PRO A 135 31.51 16.64 -3.11
N ILE A 136 30.80 15.50 -3.16
CA ILE A 136 31.31 14.16 -3.41
C ILE A 136 30.32 13.39 -4.30
N SER A 137 30.83 12.53 -5.16
CA SER A 137 30.02 11.63 -6.00
C SER A 137 30.04 10.23 -5.42
N THR A 138 28.90 9.74 -4.91
CA THR A 138 28.77 8.40 -4.33
C THR A 138 27.36 7.85 -4.48
N THR A 139 27.23 6.58 -4.84
CA THR A 139 25.95 5.85 -4.90
C THR A 139 25.65 5.07 -3.62
N ILE A 140 26.54 5.13 -2.61
CA ILE A 140 26.43 4.35 -1.39
C ILE A 140 26.30 5.29 -0.19
N HIS A 141 25.13 5.29 0.43
CA HIS A 141 24.76 6.16 1.56
C HIS A 141 25.36 5.71 2.90
N ASN A 142 26.68 5.44 2.94
CA ASN A 142 27.36 4.95 4.13
C ASN A 142 28.83 5.40 4.13
N GLY A 143 29.52 5.30 5.27
CA GLY A 143 30.90 5.74 5.41
C GLY A 143 31.33 5.91 6.85
N TYR A 144 32.43 6.64 7.07
CA TYR A 144 32.95 6.95 8.39
C TYR A 144 33.26 8.43 8.51
N SER A 145 33.04 9.02 9.69
CA SER A 145 33.38 10.41 9.95
C SER A 145 34.20 10.54 11.24
N THR A 146 35.15 11.48 11.25
CA THR A 146 35.98 11.72 12.43
C THR A 146 35.18 12.34 13.58
N HIS A 147 34.13 13.13 13.28
CA HIS A 147 33.42 13.92 14.31
C HIS A 147 31.93 13.59 14.43
N PHE A 148 31.39 12.70 13.59
CA PHE A 148 29.98 12.35 13.62
C PHE A 148 29.80 10.86 13.39
N ASP A 149 28.78 10.27 14.00
CA ASP A 149 28.29 9.00 13.52
C ASP A 149 27.64 9.20 12.15
N VAL A 150 27.98 8.32 11.20
CA VAL A 150 27.36 8.30 9.87
C VAL A 150 26.09 7.47 9.98
N LEU A 151 24.95 8.13 9.80
CA LEU A 151 23.62 7.58 9.97
C LEU A 151 22.96 7.35 8.61
N SER A 152 22.12 6.33 8.53
CA SER A 152 21.18 6.22 7.40
C SER A 152 20.18 7.37 7.46
N ASP A 153 19.59 7.72 6.31
CA ASP A 153 18.53 8.73 6.24
C ASP A 153 17.39 8.45 7.25
N SER A 154 16.96 7.19 7.33
CA SER A 154 15.91 6.77 8.28
C SER A 154 16.32 6.95 9.73
N ALA A 155 17.58 6.67 10.09
CA ALA A 155 18.07 6.89 11.45
C ALA A 155 18.22 8.38 11.75
N GLN A 156 18.60 9.19 10.76
CA GLN A 156 18.72 10.64 10.89
C GLN A 156 17.37 11.30 11.22
N LYS A 157 16.25 10.81 10.68
CA LYS A 157 14.90 11.36 10.93
C LYS A 157 14.49 11.35 12.41
N THR A 158 14.88 10.31 13.15
CA THR A 158 14.51 10.13 14.57
C THR A 158 15.67 10.41 15.54
N SER A 159 16.88 10.64 15.02
CA SER A 159 18.06 10.90 15.85
C SER A 159 17.92 12.16 16.70
N ILE A 160 18.40 12.07 17.94
CA ILE A 160 18.52 13.19 18.88
C ILE A 160 19.97 13.59 19.14
N TYR A 161 20.92 12.99 18.42
CA TYR A 161 22.36 13.17 18.63
C TYR A 161 23.04 13.81 17.43
N ASP A 162 24.27 14.27 17.64
CA ASP A 162 25.14 14.75 16.57
C ASP A 162 25.35 13.63 15.53
N GLY A 163 25.15 13.92 14.24
CA GLY A 163 25.18 12.89 13.20
C GLY A 163 25.24 13.46 11.79
N ILE A 164 25.78 12.68 10.87
CA ILE A 164 25.87 13.03 9.45
C ILE A 164 25.19 11.96 8.62
N SER A 165 24.43 12.36 7.60
CA SER A 165 23.81 11.43 6.65
C SER A 165 23.85 12.00 5.24
N PHE A 166 23.57 11.13 4.28
CA PHE A 166 23.33 11.50 2.89
C PHE A 166 21.81 11.63 2.67
N SER A 167 21.39 12.49 1.74
CA SER A 167 20.04 12.41 1.20
C SER A 167 19.82 11.08 0.47
N PRO A 168 18.56 10.64 0.27
CA PRO A 168 18.26 9.38 -0.41
C PRO A 168 18.85 9.23 -1.82
N ASP A 169 19.18 10.33 -2.49
CA ASP A 169 19.80 10.38 -3.81
C ASP A 169 21.31 10.71 -3.76
N SER A 170 21.91 10.78 -2.57
CA SER A 170 23.29 11.21 -2.30
C SER A 170 23.66 12.62 -2.75
N SER A 171 22.73 13.42 -3.30
CA SER A 171 23.05 14.74 -3.83
C SER A 171 23.32 15.78 -2.74
N LYS A 172 22.93 15.50 -1.50
CA LYS A 172 23.08 16.38 -0.34
C LYS A 172 23.70 15.66 0.85
N ILE A 173 24.36 16.44 1.70
CA ILE A 173 24.77 16.01 3.04
C ILE A 173 23.96 16.75 4.09
N ILE A 174 23.48 16.00 5.07
CA ILE A 174 22.70 16.52 6.20
C ILE A 174 23.52 16.33 7.48
N MET A 175 23.81 17.42 8.19
CA MET A 175 24.47 17.42 9.50
C MET A 175 23.50 17.83 10.59
N ARG A 176 23.34 16.99 11.61
CA ARG A 176 22.55 17.26 12.81
C ARG A 176 23.47 17.63 13.96
N PHE A 177 23.07 18.66 14.70
CA PHE A 177 23.70 19.09 15.94
C PHE A 177 22.69 19.11 17.07
N MET A 178 23.10 18.64 18.24
CA MET A 178 22.32 18.87 19.46
C MET A 178 22.29 20.37 19.78
N ASN A 179 21.17 20.89 20.25
CA ASN A 179 21.04 22.32 20.55
C ASN A 179 22.03 22.80 21.63
N VAL A 180 22.43 21.91 22.53
CA VAL A 180 23.46 22.17 23.55
C VAL A 180 24.84 22.50 22.96
N ARG A 181 25.07 22.25 21.66
CA ARG A 181 26.31 22.62 20.97
C ARG A 181 26.38 24.11 20.61
N GLY A 182 25.27 24.83 20.64
CA GLY A 182 25.20 26.23 20.23
C GLY A 182 25.38 26.48 18.72
N ILE A 183 25.27 25.41 17.91
CA ILE A 183 25.35 25.49 16.44
C ILE A 183 23.91 25.49 15.91
N ASN A 184 23.37 26.68 15.64
CA ASN A 184 21.95 26.89 15.35
C ASN A 184 21.67 27.82 14.15
N SER A 185 22.72 28.29 13.48
CA SER A 185 22.63 29.11 12.26
C SER A 185 23.74 28.74 11.26
N VAL A 186 23.54 29.11 10.00
CA VAL A 186 24.52 28.89 8.92
C VAL A 186 25.90 29.47 9.29
N ASP A 187 25.93 30.66 9.90
CA ASP A 187 27.20 31.27 10.33
C ASP A 187 27.92 30.46 11.42
N THR A 188 27.15 29.88 12.35
CA THR A 188 27.73 29.07 13.44
C THR A 188 28.31 27.74 12.95
N ILE A 189 27.67 27.05 12.01
CA ILE A 189 28.24 25.80 11.43
C ILE A 189 29.48 26.10 10.59
N LYS A 190 29.46 27.15 9.76
CA LYS A 190 30.63 27.54 8.96
C LYS A 190 31.82 27.89 9.84
N SER A 191 31.58 28.67 10.88
CA SER A 191 32.62 29.04 11.86
C SER A 191 33.17 27.83 12.60
N PHE A 192 32.30 26.89 12.99
CA PHE A 192 32.69 25.65 13.63
C PHE A 192 33.60 24.80 12.73
N LEU A 193 33.20 24.55 11.48
CA LEU A 193 33.99 23.78 10.51
C LEU A 193 35.35 24.43 10.22
N TYR A 194 35.37 25.75 10.00
CA TYR A 194 36.61 26.50 9.79
C TYR A 194 37.57 26.38 10.98
N ASN A 195 37.06 26.53 12.20
CA ASN A 195 37.86 26.44 13.42
C ASN A 195 38.46 25.03 13.62
N GLN A 196 37.72 23.97 13.28
CA GLN A 196 38.24 22.60 13.32
C GLN A 196 39.45 22.41 12.39
N ASN A 197 39.43 23.02 11.20
CA ASN A 197 40.52 22.94 10.23
C ASN A 197 41.79 23.64 10.73
N ILE A 198 41.69 24.91 11.14
CA ILE A 198 42.87 25.70 11.55
C ILE A 198 43.53 25.17 12.82
N ASN A 199 42.79 24.42 13.65
CA ASN A 199 43.30 23.75 14.84
C ASN A 199 43.87 22.35 14.57
N GLY A 200 43.97 21.93 13.31
CA GLY A 200 44.55 20.64 12.92
C GLY A 200 43.66 19.43 13.21
N SER A 201 42.35 19.63 13.39
CA SER A 201 41.37 18.56 13.61
C SER A 201 40.21 18.67 12.62
N PRO A 202 40.47 18.65 11.30
CA PRO A 202 39.42 18.79 10.30
C PRO A 202 38.40 17.66 10.40
N ILE A 203 37.14 17.98 10.10
CA ILE A 203 36.08 16.98 10.00
C ILE A 203 36.24 16.26 8.66
N LYS A 204 36.59 14.97 8.73
CA LYS A 204 36.80 14.12 7.56
C LYS A 204 35.64 13.16 7.41
N LEU A 205 35.16 13.01 6.19
CA LEU A 205 34.21 11.99 5.78
C LEU A 205 34.90 11.04 4.80
N PHE A 206 34.97 9.76 5.17
CA PHE A 206 35.44 8.66 4.34
C PHE A 206 34.22 8.04 3.66
N TYR A 207 34.22 8.02 2.34
CA TYR A 207 33.07 7.61 1.53
C TYR A 207 33.48 6.71 0.38
N PHE A 208 32.52 5.97 -0.17
CA PHE A 208 32.72 5.12 -1.34
C PHE A 208 32.74 5.97 -2.61
N LEU A 209 33.76 5.85 -3.46
CA LEU A 209 33.73 6.51 -4.76
C LEU A 209 32.64 5.88 -5.64
N GLU A 210 31.90 6.71 -6.37
CA GLU A 210 30.95 6.23 -7.38
C GLU A 210 31.63 5.40 -8.47
N GLU A 211 32.78 5.88 -8.96
CA GLU A 211 33.63 5.17 -9.90
C GLU A 211 35.07 5.10 -9.37
N PRO A 212 35.74 3.93 -9.45
CA PRO A 212 37.11 3.81 -9.01
C PRO A 212 38.04 4.69 -9.85
N THR A 213 38.99 5.37 -9.22
CA THR A 213 40.07 6.08 -9.94
C THR A 213 41.35 5.26 -9.93
N PHE A 214 42.26 5.50 -10.88
CA PHE A 214 43.51 4.76 -10.98
C PHE A 214 44.71 5.69 -11.08
N GLU A 215 45.61 5.60 -10.09
CA GLU A 215 46.86 6.34 -10.00
C GLU A 215 48.00 5.44 -10.45
N ALA A 216 48.42 5.56 -11.72
CA ALA A 216 49.51 4.77 -12.27
C ALA A 216 50.86 5.14 -11.63
N PHE A 217 51.68 4.12 -11.36
CA PHE A 217 53.05 4.34 -10.89
C PHE A 217 54.02 4.69 -12.01
N ASP A 218 55.13 5.33 -11.66
CA ASP A 218 56.22 5.63 -12.59
C ASP A 218 56.91 4.37 -13.14
N GLU A 219 57.63 4.54 -14.25
CA GLU A 219 58.27 3.45 -15.01
C GLU A 219 59.24 2.63 -14.16
N ASP A 220 60.01 3.28 -13.29
CA ASP A 220 60.95 2.61 -12.37
C ASP A 220 60.21 1.66 -11.42
N LEU A 221 59.05 2.07 -10.90
CA LEU A 221 58.24 1.26 -10.01
C LEU A 221 57.47 0.16 -10.75
N GLN A 222 57.03 0.40 -12.00
CA GLN A 222 56.48 -0.65 -12.87
C GLN A 222 57.47 -1.81 -13.03
N ILE A 223 58.72 -1.50 -13.36
CA ILE A 223 59.79 -2.48 -13.58
C ILE A 223 60.03 -3.31 -12.31
N LYS A 224 60.15 -2.63 -11.16
CA LYS A 224 60.39 -3.30 -9.86
C LYS A 224 59.24 -4.21 -9.45
N LEU A 225 57.99 -3.77 -9.64
CA LEU A 225 56.81 -4.56 -9.29
C LEU A 225 56.62 -5.75 -10.23
N ASN A 226 56.80 -5.57 -11.54
CA ASN A 226 56.73 -6.67 -12.52
C ASN A 226 57.81 -7.74 -12.30
N ALA A 227 59.02 -7.35 -11.88
CA ALA A 227 60.07 -8.31 -11.54
C ALA A 227 59.79 -9.09 -10.25
N SER A 228 59.03 -8.48 -9.33
CA SER A 228 58.86 -8.97 -7.95
C SER A 228 57.55 -9.71 -7.70
N LEU A 229 56.47 -9.36 -8.39
CA LEU A 229 55.09 -9.87 -8.19
C LEU A 229 54.68 -10.85 -9.30
N THR A 230 55.58 -11.77 -9.67
CA THR A 230 55.32 -12.87 -10.62
C THR A 230 54.80 -14.12 -9.90
N SER A 231 54.21 -15.05 -10.64
CA SER A 231 53.73 -16.33 -10.09
C SER A 231 54.83 -17.11 -9.33
N ASP A 232 56.09 -16.99 -9.76
CA ASP A 232 57.26 -17.63 -9.12
C ASP A 232 57.83 -16.88 -7.91
N ASN A 233 57.70 -15.54 -7.85
CA ASN A 233 58.31 -14.70 -6.81
C ASN A 233 57.33 -14.23 -5.72
N ILE A 234 56.01 -14.30 -5.98
CA ILE A 234 54.95 -13.78 -5.12
C ILE A 234 54.95 -14.35 -3.70
N HIS A 235 55.45 -15.58 -3.51
CA HIS A 235 55.52 -16.24 -2.22
C HIS A 235 56.70 -15.77 -1.33
N ASN A 236 57.62 -14.95 -1.88
CA ASN A 236 58.82 -14.44 -1.19
C ASN A 236 58.75 -12.94 -0.85
N ILE A 237 57.53 -12.37 -0.81
CA ILE A 237 57.32 -10.94 -0.58
C ILE A 237 57.04 -10.66 0.90
N GLY A 238 57.84 -9.78 1.50
CA GLY A 238 57.61 -9.21 2.83
C GLY A 238 57.14 -7.75 2.75
N PHE A 239 56.64 -7.21 3.85
CA PHE A 239 56.28 -5.80 3.97
C PHE A 239 56.46 -5.30 5.41
N THR A 240 56.68 -3.99 5.59
CA THR A 240 56.68 -3.36 6.93
C THR A 240 55.64 -2.25 6.96
N ASP A 241 54.41 -2.63 7.29
CA ASP A 241 53.33 -1.71 7.65
C ASP A 241 52.43 -2.42 8.67
N LYS A 242 52.13 -1.76 9.78
CA LYS A 242 51.33 -2.35 10.86
C LYS A 242 49.85 -2.56 10.49
N ASN A 243 49.37 -1.86 9.47
CA ASN A 243 48.00 -1.90 9.00
C ASN A 243 47.82 -2.86 7.81
N LEU A 244 48.90 -3.27 7.13
CA LEU A 244 48.81 -4.29 6.07
C LEU A 244 48.80 -5.69 6.69
N GLN A 245 47.80 -6.50 6.34
CA GLN A 245 47.64 -7.85 6.90
C GLN A 245 48.16 -8.96 5.99
N LYS A 246 47.87 -8.89 4.68
CA LYS A 246 48.23 -9.91 3.68
C LYS A 246 48.11 -9.34 2.25
N ILE A 247 48.57 -10.13 1.26
CA ILE A 247 48.46 -9.89 -0.19
C ILE A 247 47.62 -11.04 -0.80
N ASP A 248 46.60 -10.74 -1.63
CA ASP A 248 45.56 -11.68 -2.12
C ASP A 248 45.73 -12.10 -3.61
N ILE A 249 45.16 -13.26 -4.03
CA ILE A 249 45.29 -13.94 -5.35
C ILE A 249 43.95 -14.63 -5.82
N TYR A 250 43.43 -14.45 -7.07
CA TYR A 250 42.07 -14.91 -7.54
C TYR A 250 41.97 -15.58 -8.97
N THR A 251 40.85 -16.31 -9.29
CA THR A 251 40.45 -16.95 -10.62
C THR A 251 38.89 -17.04 -10.86
N ASP A 252 38.27 -16.76 -12.04
CA ASP A 252 36.77 -16.55 -12.25
C ASP A 252 35.99 -17.38 -13.36
N THR A 253 34.61 -17.50 -13.30
CA THR A 253 33.60 -17.85 -14.41
C THR A 253 32.05 -17.68 -14.07
N TYR A 254 31.10 -17.57 -15.05
CA TYR A 254 29.60 -17.32 -14.92
C TYR A 254 28.60 -18.06 -15.92
N VAL A 255 27.24 -18.02 -15.74
CA VAL A 255 26.10 -18.77 -16.45
C VAL A 255 24.75 -17.97 -16.72
N ASN A 256 23.77 -18.52 -17.49
CA ASN A 256 22.61 -18.00 -18.34
C ASN A 256 21.11 -18.41 -17.95
N ASP A 257 20.09 -17.92 -18.70
CA ASP A 257 18.63 -17.70 -18.41
C ASP A 257 17.59 -18.42 -19.34
N SER A 258 16.33 -18.67 -18.90
CA SER A 258 15.16 -19.15 -19.73
C SER A 258 13.79 -18.89 -19.07
N ILE A 259 12.78 -18.31 -19.77
CA ILE A 259 11.61 -17.63 -19.15
C ILE A 259 10.16 -17.98 -19.60
N PHE A 260 9.84 -18.85 -20.57
CA PHE A 260 8.44 -18.99 -21.04
C PHE A 260 7.80 -20.40 -20.94
N SER A 261 7.44 -20.82 -19.72
CA SER A 261 6.73 -22.10 -19.49
C SER A 261 5.67 -22.04 -18.37
N VAL A 262 4.91 -20.95 -18.24
CA VAL A 262 3.98 -20.76 -17.10
C VAL A 262 2.57 -20.29 -17.51
N ASN A 263 1.55 -20.94 -16.93
CA ASN A 263 0.09 -20.71 -17.13
C ASN A 263 -0.47 -19.51 -16.34
N THR A 264 0.31 -18.46 -16.23
CA THR A 264 -0.11 -17.17 -15.71
C THR A 264 0.89 -16.16 -16.25
N PHE A 265 0.40 -15.02 -16.73
CA PHE A 265 1.30 -13.91 -17.07
C PHE A 265 1.78 -13.17 -15.82
N GLY A 266 1.28 -13.54 -14.63
CA GLY A 266 1.50 -12.81 -13.39
C GLY A 266 0.77 -11.47 -13.32
N ASP A 267 -0.09 -11.17 -14.31
CA ASP A 267 -0.83 -9.91 -14.42
C ASP A 267 -2.34 -10.09 -14.28
N LYS A 268 -2.88 -9.54 -13.19
CA LYS A 268 -4.29 -9.62 -12.82
C LYS A 268 -5.24 -9.01 -13.85
N ASN A 269 -4.84 -7.97 -14.56
CA ASN A 269 -5.70 -7.31 -15.55
C ASN A 269 -5.85 -8.16 -16.80
N VAL A 270 -4.75 -8.82 -17.22
CA VAL A 270 -4.76 -9.77 -18.34
C VAL A 270 -5.63 -10.98 -18.01
N ASP A 271 -5.48 -11.57 -16.83
CA ASP A 271 -6.31 -12.69 -16.39
C ASP A 271 -7.81 -12.31 -16.34
N MET A 272 -8.12 -11.08 -15.93
CA MET A 272 -9.50 -10.55 -15.90
C MET A 272 -10.07 -10.24 -17.29
N LEU A 273 -9.25 -9.88 -18.28
CA LEU A 273 -9.66 -9.76 -19.67
C LEU A 273 -10.11 -11.12 -20.21
N LEU A 274 -9.23 -12.11 -20.02
CA LEU A 274 -9.38 -13.46 -20.56
C LEU A 274 -10.59 -14.17 -19.98
N ALA A 275 -11.00 -13.86 -18.74
CA ALA A 275 -12.22 -14.38 -18.14
C ALA A 275 -13.51 -14.06 -18.92
N GLY A 276 -13.52 -12.98 -19.70
CA GLY A 276 -14.64 -12.63 -20.57
C GLY A 276 -14.53 -13.21 -21.99
N VAL A 277 -13.37 -13.75 -22.37
CA VAL A 277 -13.17 -14.33 -23.70
C VAL A 277 -13.94 -15.63 -23.77
N THR A 278 -14.90 -15.68 -24.69
CA THR A 278 -15.76 -16.84 -24.90
C THR A 278 -15.32 -17.69 -26.07
N ASP A 279 -14.60 -17.09 -27.03
CA ASP A 279 -14.10 -17.78 -28.22
C ASP A 279 -12.93 -17.00 -28.86
N LEU A 280 -12.02 -17.71 -29.51
CA LEU A 280 -10.90 -17.15 -30.28
C LEU A 280 -10.62 -18.04 -31.48
N ASN A 281 -10.78 -17.50 -32.69
CA ASN A 281 -10.59 -18.22 -33.94
C ASN A 281 -9.55 -17.53 -34.82
N ILE A 282 -8.69 -18.32 -35.46
CA ILE A 282 -7.73 -17.89 -36.47
C ILE A 282 -8.18 -18.48 -37.81
N TYR A 283 -8.38 -17.62 -38.80
CA TYR A 283 -8.80 -17.96 -40.15
C TYR A 283 -7.65 -17.72 -41.12
N ASN A 284 -7.46 -18.61 -42.09
CA ASN A 284 -6.35 -18.57 -43.06
C ASN A 284 -4.98 -18.41 -42.37
N GLY A 285 -4.81 -19.00 -41.18
CA GLY A 285 -3.54 -19.00 -40.46
C GLY A 285 -2.57 -20.01 -41.06
N ASP A 286 -1.28 -19.66 -41.02
CA ASP A 286 -0.18 -20.58 -41.30
C ASP A 286 0.06 -21.52 -40.09
N ASP A 287 1.01 -22.46 -40.20
CA ASP A 287 1.46 -23.35 -39.11
C ASP A 287 2.25 -22.62 -37.99
N ASN A 288 1.97 -21.33 -37.77
CA ASN A 288 2.65 -20.48 -36.81
C ASN A 288 2.04 -20.58 -35.42
N ASP A 289 2.88 -20.43 -34.40
CA ASP A 289 2.42 -20.23 -33.03
C ASP A 289 2.09 -18.76 -32.80
N TYR A 290 0.92 -18.48 -32.21
CA TYR A 290 0.45 -17.13 -31.91
C TYR A 290 0.41 -16.91 -30.39
N PHE A 291 0.90 -15.76 -29.93
CA PHE A 291 0.91 -15.39 -28.51
C PHE A 291 0.50 -13.92 -28.33
N ILE A 292 -0.10 -13.60 -27.18
CA ILE A 292 -0.38 -12.21 -26.82
C ILE A 292 0.95 -11.54 -26.50
N GLU A 293 1.35 -10.56 -27.30
CA GLU A 293 2.57 -9.78 -27.10
C GLU A 293 2.37 -8.75 -25.99
N LYS A 294 1.29 -7.96 -26.09
CA LYS A 294 0.96 -6.90 -25.13
C LYS A 294 -0.49 -6.47 -25.21
N ILE A 295 -0.99 -5.90 -24.12
CA ILE A 295 -2.29 -5.25 -24.04
C ILE A 295 -2.07 -3.81 -23.59
N ILE A 296 -2.63 -2.85 -24.31
CA ILE A 296 -2.52 -1.42 -24.03
C ILE A 296 -3.92 -0.85 -23.83
N SER A 297 -4.18 -0.23 -22.68
CA SER A 297 -5.44 0.47 -22.40
C SER A 297 -5.19 1.97 -22.33
N ASP A 298 -6.01 2.77 -23.02
CA ASP A 298 -6.02 4.22 -22.89
C ASP A 298 -7.41 4.74 -22.49
N LYS A 299 -7.66 6.04 -22.58
CA LYS A 299 -8.94 6.68 -22.19
C LYS A 299 -10.11 6.29 -23.11
N TYR A 300 -9.83 5.86 -24.33
CA TYR A 300 -10.82 5.69 -25.40
C TYR A 300 -10.97 4.24 -25.84
N SER A 301 -9.92 3.44 -25.69
CA SER A 301 -9.84 2.11 -26.26
C SER A 301 -8.98 1.13 -25.45
N LEU A 302 -9.20 -0.15 -25.72
CA LEU A 302 -8.32 -1.25 -25.36
C LEU A 302 -7.73 -1.85 -26.63
N LYS A 303 -6.41 -1.95 -26.71
CA LYS A 303 -5.64 -2.50 -27.82
C LYS A 303 -4.95 -3.78 -27.41
N ILE A 304 -5.12 -4.83 -28.20
CA ILE A 304 -4.55 -6.16 -27.96
C ILE A 304 -3.64 -6.49 -29.13
N TYR A 305 -2.39 -6.82 -28.84
CA TYR A 305 -1.39 -7.21 -29.83
C TYR A 305 -1.15 -8.71 -29.71
N ILE A 306 -1.39 -9.41 -30.81
CA ILE A 306 -1.01 -10.82 -30.99
C ILE A 306 0.20 -10.83 -31.90
N LYS A 307 1.18 -11.66 -31.59
CA LYS A 307 2.39 -11.84 -32.37
C LYS A 307 2.58 -13.30 -32.70
N ASP A 308 3.09 -13.58 -33.89
CA ASP A 308 3.48 -14.93 -34.29
C ASP A 308 4.99 -15.17 -34.12
N ASN A 309 5.39 -16.44 -34.22
CA ASN A 309 6.80 -16.86 -34.16
C ASN A 309 7.68 -16.30 -35.31
N ASN A 310 7.10 -15.68 -36.34
CA ASN A 310 7.79 -15.00 -37.43
C ASN A 310 7.83 -13.47 -37.24
N GLU A 311 7.44 -12.99 -36.06
CA GLU A 311 7.41 -11.58 -35.67
C GLU A 311 6.34 -10.73 -36.36
N ASN A 312 5.37 -11.32 -37.08
CA ASN A 312 4.22 -10.56 -37.60
C ASN A 312 3.29 -10.19 -36.44
N THR A 313 2.70 -9.00 -36.49
CA THR A 313 1.85 -8.47 -35.42
C THR A 313 0.41 -8.26 -35.90
N TYR A 314 -0.55 -8.54 -35.02
CA TYR A 314 -1.98 -8.39 -35.28
C TYR A 314 -2.61 -7.53 -34.17
N LEU A 315 -3.26 -6.43 -34.54
CA LEU A 315 -3.85 -5.46 -33.63
C LEU A 315 -5.38 -5.59 -33.62
N GLY A 316 -5.95 -5.90 -32.47
CA GLY A 316 -7.37 -5.76 -32.19
C GLY A 316 -7.64 -4.53 -31.32
N GLU A 317 -8.63 -3.70 -31.68
CA GLU A 317 -9.03 -2.52 -30.91
C GLU A 317 -10.50 -2.60 -30.48
N LEU A 318 -10.74 -2.33 -29.20
CA LEU A 318 -12.07 -2.19 -28.62
C LEU A 318 -12.28 -0.73 -28.21
N VAL A 319 -13.16 -0.03 -28.93
CA VAL A 319 -13.48 1.39 -28.65
C VAL A 319 -14.62 1.49 -27.64
N TYR A 320 -14.36 2.10 -26.49
CA TYR A 320 -15.30 2.09 -25.35
C TYR A 320 -16.66 2.75 -25.66
N SER A 321 -16.69 3.75 -26.54
CA SER A 321 -17.92 4.46 -26.91
C SER A 321 -18.88 3.64 -27.76
N GLN A 322 -18.37 2.56 -28.36
CA GLN A 322 -19.12 1.65 -29.22
C GLN A 322 -19.52 0.36 -28.50
N CYS A 323 -19.06 0.18 -27.26
CA CYS A 323 -19.24 -1.04 -26.50
C CYS A 323 -20.41 -0.95 -25.52
N ASP A 324 -20.97 -2.12 -25.21
CA ASP A 324 -22.04 -2.30 -24.24
C ASP A 324 -21.52 -3.19 -23.11
N PHE A 325 -21.20 -2.56 -21.99
CA PHE A 325 -20.62 -3.23 -20.82
C PHE A 325 -21.68 -3.78 -19.86
N ILE A 326 -22.97 -3.58 -20.17
CA ILE A 326 -24.08 -3.90 -19.25
C ILE A 326 -24.80 -5.18 -19.66
N LYS A 327 -25.01 -5.39 -20.96
CA LYS A 327 -25.76 -6.55 -21.45
C LYS A 327 -24.87 -7.79 -21.54
N ASP A 328 -25.40 -8.94 -21.10
CA ASP A 328 -24.80 -10.26 -21.29
C ASP A 328 -24.86 -10.67 -22.77
N LYS A 329 -23.91 -10.16 -23.56
CA LYS A 329 -23.77 -10.41 -25.00
C LYS A 329 -22.30 -10.39 -25.42
N ASN A 330 -21.98 -11.12 -26.49
CA ASN A 330 -20.64 -11.15 -27.06
C ASN A 330 -20.40 -9.93 -27.97
N THR A 331 -19.18 -9.42 -27.90
CA THR A 331 -18.60 -8.40 -28.77
C THR A 331 -17.45 -9.05 -29.55
N GLU A 332 -17.42 -8.86 -30.86
CA GLU A 332 -16.34 -9.37 -31.72
C GLU A 332 -15.22 -8.34 -31.81
N ILE A 333 -13.99 -8.76 -31.56
CA ILE A 333 -12.76 -8.01 -31.86
C ILE A 333 -12.11 -8.69 -33.07
N VAL A 334 -11.93 -7.91 -34.14
CA VAL A 334 -11.18 -8.34 -35.32
C VAL A 334 -9.77 -7.79 -35.21
N PHE A 335 -8.76 -8.64 -35.44
CA PHE A 335 -7.36 -8.24 -35.40
C PHE A 335 -6.84 -8.04 -36.82
N GLU A 336 -6.27 -6.87 -37.08
CA GLU A 336 -5.68 -6.49 -38.36
C GLU A 336 -4.16 -6.70 -38.32
N SER A 337 -3.61 -7.35 -39.35
CA SER A 337 -2.16 -7.57 -39.47
C SER A 337 -1.45 -6.26 -39.80
N ASP A 338 -0.22 -6.10 -39.31
CA ASP A 338 0.72 -5.06 -39.76
C ASP A 338 1.34 -5.35 -41.14
N ASN A 339 1.11 -6.54 -41.67
CA ASN A 339 1.51 -6.97 -43.01
C ASN A 339 0.30 -6.96 -43.96
N ASP A 340 0.29 -6.00 -44.91
CA ASP A 340 -0.78 -5.81 -45.89
C ASP A 340 -1.01 -7.03 -46.81
N ASP A 341 -0.03 -7.93 -46.93
CA ASP A 341 -0.11 -9.15 -47.74
C ASP A 341 -0.62 -10.37 -46.96
N SER A 342 -0.89 -10.22 -45.66
CA SER A 342 -1.39 -11.32 -44.82
C SER A 342 -2.87 -11.59 -45.08
N GLU A 343 -3.23 -12.83 -45.43
CA GLU A 343 -4.62 -13.29 -45.51
C GLU A 343 -5.15 -13.81 -44.17
N THR A 344 -4.29 -13.89 -43.13
CA THR A 344 -4.65 -14.36 -41.79
C THR A 344 -5.59 -13.37 -41.11
N SER A 345 -6.72 -13.86 -40.61
CA SER A 345 -7.67 -13.08 -39.80
C SER A 345 -7.86 -13.72 -38.44
N ILE A 346 -7.60 -12.96 -37.37
CA ILE A 346 -7.86 -13.42 -36.00
C ILE A 346 -9.12 -12.73 -35.49
N LYS A 347 -10.03 -13.50 -34.89
CA LYS A 347 -11.28 -12.98 -34.30
C LYS A 347 -11.45 -13.50 -32.88
N MET A 348 -11.70 -12.57 -31.95
CA MET A 348 -11.98 -12.88 -30.54
C MET A 348 -13.42 -12.48 -30.19
N GLN A 349 -14.17 -13.39 -29.58
CA GLN A 349 -15.47 -13.09 -29.00
C GLN A 349 -15.33 -12.87 -27.50
N ILE A 350 -15.72 -11.67 -27.04
CA ILE A 350 -15.62 -11.30 -25.63
C ILE A 350 -16.96 -10.84 -25.08
N ASN A 351 -17.33 -11.34 -23.91
CA ASN A 351 -18.51 -10.91 -23.18
C ASN A 351 -18.16 -9.81 -22.18
N LEU A 352 -18.47 -8.57 -22.56
CA LEU A 352 -18.00 -7.40 -21.81
C LEU A 352 -18.68 -7.23 -20.46
N SER A 353 -19.92 -7.70 -20.26
CA SER A 353 -20.57 -7.63 -18.94
C SER A 353 -19.95 -8.57 -17.91
N LYS A 354 -19.08 -9.51 -18.33
CA LYS A 354 -18.33 -10.44 -17.48
C LYS A 354 -16.90 -10.00 -17.22
N THR A 355 -16.48 -8.90 -17.84
CA THR A 355 -15.16 -8.30 -17.68
C THR A 355 -15.21 -7.09 -16.76
N LYS A 356 -14.06 -6.65 -16.23
CA LYS A 356 -13.94 -5.35 -15.53
C LYS A 356 -13.13 -4.35 -16.36
N ILE A 357 -13.42 -4.24 -17.66
CA ILE A 357 -12.86 -3.19 -18.51
C ILE A 357 -13.74 -1.95 -18.52
N PRO A 358 -13.17 -0.74 -18.69
CA PRO A 358 -11.76 -0.43 -18.97
C PRO A 358 -10.83 -0.67 -17.77
N PHE A 359 -9.56 -1.03 -18.03
CA PHE A 359 -8.59 -1.34 -16.96
C PHE A 359 -8.12 -0.06 -16.27
N GLY A 360 -8.27 -0.01 -14.93
CA GLY A 360 -7.68 1.02 -14.10
C GLY A 360 -8.68 2.01 -13.48
N GLU A 361 -8.19 2.68 -12.44
CA GLU A 361 -8.85 3.80 -11.78
C GLU A 361 -8.72 5.06 -12.66
N PHE A 362 -9.57 5.21 -13.68
CA PHE A 362 -9.69 6.47 -14.46
C PHE A 362 -10.33 7.61 -13.63
N TYR A 363 -9.99 7.69 -12.34
CA TYR A 363 -10.58 8.61 -11.37
C TYR A 363 -9.94 10.00 -11.39
N LEU A 364 -8.96 10.28 -12.26
CA LEU A 364 -8.18 11.53 -12.18
C LEU A 364 -8.57 12.66 -13.14
N LEU A 365 -9.62 12.53 -13.96
CA LEU A 365 -10.01 13.63 -14.84
C LEU A 365 -11.51 13.89 -14.76
N SER A 366 -11.84 15.18 -14.76
CA SER A 366 -13.13 15.87 -14.70
C SER A 366 -14.29 15.22 -15.48
N GLU A 367 -15.48 15.82 -15.44
CA GLU A 367 -16.79 15.33 -15.92
C GLU A 367 -16.89 14.73 -17.36
N ASP A 368 -15.77 14.55 -18.08
CA ASP A 368 -15.61 14.05 -19.45
C ASP A 368 -14.72 12.76 -19.55
N SER A 369 -14.74 11.87 -18.55
CA SER A 369 -13.59 10.98 -18.26
C SER A 369 -13.40 9.73 -19.13
N ILE A 370 -14.44 9.09 -19.68
CA ILE A 370 -14.32 7.98 -20.66
C ILE A 370 -15.57 8.07 -21.53
N PRO A 371 -15.46 8.15 -22.87
CA PRO A 371 -16.63 8.10 -23.72
C PRO A 371 -17.11 6.65 -23.76
N ILE A 372 -17.93 6.26 -22.80
CA ILE A 372 -18.74 5.04 -22.87
C ILE A 372 -20.08 5.37 -23.54
N SER A 373 -20.68 4.37 -24.17
CA SER A 373 -22.01 4.50 -24.75
C SER A 373 -23.03 4.95 -23.71
N ASP A 374 -24.00 5.79 -24.11
CA ASP A 374 -25.00 6.39 -23.20
C ASP A 374 -25.85 5.33 -22.47
N ASN A 375 -26.10 4.19 -23.10
CA ASN A 375 -26.80 3.05 -22.48
C ASN A 375 -26.01 2.39 -21.32
N CYS A 376 -24.72 2.70 -21.19
CA CYS A 376 -23.86 2.22 -20.10
C CYS A 376 -23.71 3.27 -18.97
N LYS A 377 -24.37 4.44 -19.09
CA LYS A 377 -24.37 5.48 -18.07
C LYS A 377 -25.56 5.28 -17.13
N THR A 378 -25.30 5.42 -15.83
CA THR A 378 -26.33 5.29 -14.79
C THR A 378 -26.64 6.67 -14.23
N ASP A 379 -27.93 7.03 -14.20
CA ASP A 379 -28.41 8.24 -13.54
C ASP A 379 -28.13 8.22 -12.04
N ILE A 380 -27.95 9.41 -11.45
CA ILE A 380 -27.91 9.58 -10.00
C ILE A 380 -29.29 9.22 -9.43
N LYS A 381 -29.31 8.31 -8.45
CA LYS A 381 -30.52 7.92 -7.70
C LYS A 381 -30.23 7.83 -6.20
N THR A 382 -31.27 7.91 -5.39
CA THR A 382 -31.19 7.73 -3.94
C THR A 382 -31.82 6.42 -3.50
N VAL A 383 -31.22 5.79 -2.49
CA VAL A 383 -31.77 4.65 -1.76
C VAL A 383 -32.07 5.14 -0.35
N LEU A 384 -33.35 5.39 -0.08
CA LEU A 384 -33.88 5.84 1.20
C LEU A 384 -35.09 4.98 1.58
N PRO A 385 -35.25 4.62 2.86
CA PRO A 385 -36.50 4.02 3.33
C PRO A 385 -37.61 5.08 3.35
N ASN A 386 -38.86 4.63 3.33
CA ASN A 386 -40.01 5.53 3.49
C ASN A 386 -40.04 6.18 4.88
N LYS A 387 -39.56 5.46 5.89
CA LYS A 387 -39.58 5.85 7.30
C LYS A 387 -38.26 5.52 7.99
N VAL A 388 -37.83 6.41 8.88
CA VAL A 388 -36.73 6.19 9.83
C VAL A 388 -37.23 6.56 11.22
N TYR A 389 -37.06 5.68 12.20
CA TYR A 389 -37.48 5.97 13.57
C TYR A 389 -36.40 6.78 14.29
N TYR A 390 -36.82 7.65 15.22
CA TYR A 390 -35.91 8.34 16.14
C TYR A 390 -36.55 8.51 17.53
N THR A 391 -35.73 8.59 18.57
CA THR A 391 -36.18 8.91 19.93
C THR A 391 -35.60 10.25 20.37
N GLY A 392 -36.17 10.85 21.42
CA GLY A 392 -35.65 12.11 21.93
C GLY A 392 -34.31 12.02 22.67
N LYS A 393 -33.97 10.82 23.14
CA LYS A 393 -32.69 10.49 23.77
C LYS A 393 -31.67 9.94 22.76
N GLY A 394 -32.16 9.35 21.67
CA GLY A 394 -31.38 8.71 20.62
C GLY A 394 -30.87 9.71 19.60
N ASN A 395 -29.55 9.75 19.41
CA ASN A 395 -28.90 10.67 18.49
C ASN A 395 -28.89 10.06 17.07
N SER A 396 -30.06 9.94 16.43
CA SER A 396 -30.21 9.31 15.11
C SER A 396 -29.81 10.25 13.98
N ASN A 397 -28.51 10.57 13.91
CA ASN A 397 -27.96 11.26 12.75
C ASN A 397 -28.17 10.38 11.51
N VAL A 398 -28.74 10.96 10.46
CA VAL A 398 -28.82 10.34 9.14
C VAL A 398 -27.94 11.10 8.18
N TYR A 399 -27.05 10.40 7.49
CA TYR A 399 -26.13 10.94 6.50
C TYR A 399 -26.67 10.63 5.10
N LEU A 400 -27.22 11.64 4.42
CA LEU A 400 -27.81 11.50 3.08
C LEU A 400 -26.79 11.10 2.02
N SER A 401 -25.51 11.40 2.20
CA SER A 401 -24.46 10.89 1.32
C SER A 401 -24.36 9.37 1.34
N ASN A 402 -24.86 8.71 2.37
CA ASN A 402 -25.04 7.27 2.40
C ASN A 402 -26.28 6.79 1.63
N THR A 403 -26.88 7.60 0.77
CA THR A 403 -28.06 7.20 -0.01
C THR A 403 -27.83 7.27 -1.51
N VAL A 404 -26.81 8.02 -1.94
CA VAL A 404 -26.62 8.33 -3.36
C VAL A 404 -25.88 7.21 -4.07
N VAL A 405 -26.54 6.62 -5.06
CA VAL A 405 -25.94 5.73 -6.05
C VAL A 405 -25.45 6.58 -7.22
N SER A 406 -24.25 6.29 -7.70
CA SER A 406 -23.60 7.04 -8.80
C SER A 406 -23.28 8.51 -8.49
N GLY A 407 -23.32 8.94 -7.22
CA GLY A 407 -23.08 10.33 -6.81
C GLY A 407 -21.62 10.81 -6.88
N LYS A 408 -20.66 9.88 -7.07
CA LYS A 408 -19.20 10.13 -6.97
C LYS A 408 -18.83 10.85 -5.66
N ASN A 409 -17.72 11.58 -5.62
CA ASN A 409 -17.33 12.43 -4.47
C ASN A 409 -18.24 13.65 -4.26
N LYS A 410 -19.17 13.90 -5.20
CA LYS A 410 -20.13 15.01 -5.15
C LYS A 410 -21.44 14.63 -4.45
N ALA A 411 -21.58 13.41 -3.93
CA ALA A 411 -22.78 12.97 -3.21
C ALA A 411 -23.17 13.95 -2.08
N ASN A 412 -22.18 14.63 -1.50
CA ASN A 412 -22.37 15.62 -0.44
C ASN A 412 -22.84 17.02 -0.93
N SER A 413 -22.73 17.34 -2.22
CA SER A 413 -23.13 18.65 -2.77
C SER A 413 -24.37 18.57 -3.64
N GLN A 414 -25.01 17.40 -3.70
CA GLN A 414 -26.09 17.10 -4.63
C GLN A 414 -27.48 17.27 -4.03
N PHE A 415 -27.61 17.37 -2.70
CA PHE A 415 -28.90 17.51 -2.02
C PHE A 415 -29.31 18.97 -1.84
N ASP A 416 -30.56 19.26 -2.19
CA ASP A 416 -31.30 20.41 -1.70
C ASP A 416 -32.49 19.91 -0.88
N ILE A 417 -32.62 20.38 0.37
CA ILE A 417 -33.57 19.85 1.35
C ILE A 417 -34.56 20.94 1.74
N ASN A 418 -35.84 20.61 1.70
CA ASN A 418 -36.93 21.48 2.13
C ASN A 418 -37.82 20.75 3.15
N THR A 419 -37.84 21.26 4.38
CA THR A 419 -38.69 20.75 5.47
C THR A 419 -39.72 21.79 5.89
N LYS A 420 -40.91 21.32 6.28
CA LYS A 420 -41.99 22.21 6.78
C LYS A 420 -41.73 22.71 8.20
N ASN A 421 -40.94 21.98 9.01
CA ASN A 421 -40.62 22.31 10.39
C ASN A 421 -39.14 22.72 10.52
N LYS A 422 -38.84 23.79 11.28
CA LYS A 422 -37.55 24.53 11.26
C LYS A 422 -36.48 24.04 12.27
N ASN A 423 -36.76 23.00 13.06
CA ASN A 423 -35.90 22.57 14.16
C ASN A 423 -35.00 21.39 13.79
N TYR A 424 -34.07 21.61 12.85
CA TYR A 424 -33.11 20.60 12.38
C TYR A 424 -31.73 21.22 12.17
N ILE A 425 -30.65 20.51 12.52
CA ILE A 425 -29.31 20.90 12.10
C ILE A 425 -29.05 20.23 10.75
N PHE A 426 -29.11 21.03 9.69
CA PHE A 426 -28.56 20.67 8.39
C PHE A 426 -27.09 21.09 8.37
N ASP A 427 -26.20 20.12 8.56
CA ASP A 427 -24.79 20.30 8.24
C ASP A 427 -24.48 19.50 6.99
N LYS A 428 -24.55 20.20 5.85
CA LYS A 428 -24.23 19.79 4.46
C LYS A 428 -24.94 18.52 3.94
N ASN A 429 -24.97 17.39 4.67
CA ASN A 429 -25.66 16.13 4.34
C ASN A 429 -26.14 15.34 5.55
N LYS A 430 -26.03 15.90 6.75
CA LYS A 430 -26.50 15.28 7.99
C LYS A 430 -27.85 15.85 8.36
N ILE A 431 -28.81 14.98 8.65
CA ILE A 431 -30.09 15.33 9.25
C ILE A 431 -30.08 14.84 10.69
N LYS A 432 -30.38 15.76 11.60
CA LYS A 432 -30.58 15.47 13.02
C LYS A 432 -31.88 16.13 13.49
N PRO A 433 -32.89 15.35 13.91
CA PRO A 433 -34.06 15.88 14.61
C PRO A 433 -33.69 16.65 15.89
N LEU A 434 -34.25 17.86 16.09
CA LEU A 434 -34.05 18.64 17.33
C LEU A 434 -35.28 18.67 18.24
N GLU A 435 -36.48 18.39 17.72
CA GLU A 435 -37.70 18.33 18.52
C GLU A 435 -38.15 16.89 18.75
N ASN A 436 -38.33 16.58 20.03
CA ASN A 436 -38.60 15.24 20.55
C ASN A 436 -40.11 15.05 20.77
N SER A 437 -40.93 15.37 19.77
CA SER A 437 -42.39 15.28 19.93
C SER A 437 -43.20 15.14 18.64
N GLU A 438 -42.61 15.29 17.45
CA GLU A 438 -43.37 15.33 16.20
C GLU A 438 -42.66 14.62 15.04
N ASN A 439 -43.41 13.96 14.16
CA ASN A 439 -42.84 13.39 12.95
C ASN A 439 -42.29 14.47 12.02
N LEU A 440 -41.19 14.17 11.34
CA LEU A 440 -40.58 15.04 10.33
C LEU A 440 -40.77 14.48 8.94
N ILE A 441 -41.39 15.25 8.04
CA ILE A 441 -41.38 14.94 6.61
C ILE A 441 -40.25 15.72 5.94
N VAL A 442 -39.33 14.99 5.32
CA VAL A 442 -38.19 15.55 4.57
C VAL A 442 -38.49 15.47 3.09
N ASN A 443 -38.68 16.64 2.46
CA ASN A 443 -38.68 16.75 1.00
C ASN A 443 -37.27 17.10 0.56
N TYR A 444 -36.80 16.47 -0.51
CA TYR A 444 -35.46 16.74 -1.02
C TYR A 444 -35.45 16.65 -2.54
N SER A 445 -34.46 17.32 -3.13
CA SER A 445 -34.08 17.15 -4.52
C SER A 445 -32.64 16.72 -4.60
N VAL A 446 -32.31 15.96 -5.64
CA VAL A 446 -30.94 15.55 -5.97
C VAL A 446 -30.67 15.99 -7.39
N ASP A 447 -29.59 16.75 -7.60
CA ASP A 447 -29.25 17.31 -8.90
C ASP A 447 -30.44 18.07 -9.55
N ASN A 448 -31.09 18.93 -8.75
CA ASN A 448 -32.30 19.69 -9.10
C ASN A 448 -33.54 18.85 -9.47
N LYS A 449 -33.51 17.52 -9.33
CA LYS A 449 -34.67 16.65 -9.52
C LYS A 449 -35.35 16.40 -8.18
N VAL A 450 -36.62 16.82 -8.05
CA VAL A 450 -37.43 16.57 -6.86
C VAL A 450 -37.67 15.08 -6.68
N ASN A 451 -37.38 14.57 -5.49
CA ASN A 451 -37.57 13.16 -5.13
C ASN A 451 -38.77 12.99 -4.17
N SER A 452 -39.20 11.73 -4.00
CA SER A 452 -40.22 11.37 -3.00
C SER A 452 -39.74 11.72 -1.60
N SER A 453 -40.64 12.29 -0.79
CA SER A 453 -40.35 12.59 0.61
C SER A 453 -40.16 11.32 1.44
N PHE A 454 -39.35 11.41 2.50
CA PHE A 454 -39.28 10.37 3.53
C PHE A 454 -39.56 10.96 4.91
N GLU A 455 -39.96 10.11 5.86
CA GLU A 455 -40.43 10.52 7.18
C GLU A 455 -39.44 10.08 8.28
N PHE A 456 -39.12 10.97 9.22
CA PHE A 456 -38.66 10.55 10.54
C PHE A 456 -39.85 10.44 11.47
N GLU A 457 -40.15 9.23 11.92
CA GLU A 457 -41.24 8.97 12.85
C GLU A 457 -40.72 9.02 14.28
N TYR A 458 -41.32 9.89 15.09
CA TYR A 458 -40.94 10.06 16.49
C TYR A 458 -41.47 8.90 17.32
N ILE A 459 -40.58 8.27 18.07
CA ILE A 459 -40.93 7.22 19.03
C ILE A 459 -41.04 7.86 20.42
N PRO A 460 -42.25 7.90 21.01
CA PRO A 460 -42.44 8.44 22.34
C PRO A 460 -41.58 7.70 23.36
N ASP A 461 -40.98 8.44 24.29
CA ASP A 461 -40.23 7.85 25.38
C ASP A 461 -41.19 7.23 26.40
N LYS A 462 -41.64 6.00 26.12
CA LYS A 462 -42.37 5.15 27.05
C LYS A 462 -41.41 4.19 27.73
N ASP A 463 -41.70 3.90 29.00
CA ASP A 463 -40.97 2.91 29.78
C ASP A 463 -41.21 1.50 29.22
N ILE A 464 -40.16 0.67 29.26
CA ILE A 464 -40.25 -0.76 28.96
C ILE A 464 -40.16 -1.50 30.30
N GLU A 465 -41.26 -2.12 30.72
CA GLU A 465 -41.40 -2.73 32.04
C GLU A 465 -41.05 -4.23 32.06
N ARG A 466 -40.04 -4.62 31.27
CA ARG A 466 -39.54 -6.00 31.22
C ARG A 466 -38.08 -6.06 30.83
N ASP A 467 -37.43 -7.15 31.23
CA ASP A 467 -36.13 -7.53 30.69
C ASP A 467 -36.29 -7.99 29.24
N ILE A 468 -35.25 -7.76 28.43
CA ILE A 468 -35.24 -8.13 27.02
C ILE A 468 -34.04 -9.03 26.71
N ASN A 469 -34.30 -10.15 26.05
CA ASN A 469 -33.26 -11.05 25.57
C ASN A 469 -32.96 -10.73 24.09
N VAL A 470 -31.70 -10.39 23.76
CA VAL A 470 -31.30 -10.00 22.40
C VAL A 470 -30.14 -10.85 21.92
N MET A 471 -30.31 -11.52 20.77
CA MET A 471 -29.21 -12.20 20.07
C MET A 471 -28.74 -11.34 18.89
N PHE A 472 -27.45 -11.04 18.83
CA PHE A 472 -26.83 -10.48 17.64
C PHE A 472 -26.21 -11.59 16.80
N LEU A 473 -26.75 -11.83 15.60
CA LEU A 473 -26.20 -12.80 14.64
C LEU A 473 -25.60 -12.04 13.45
N GLY A 474 -24.33 -12.26 13.15
CA GLY A 474 -23.70 -11.50 12.08
C GLY A 474 -22.26 -11.83 11.76
N ASP A 475 -21.61 -10.87 11.13
CA ASP A 475 -20.28 -10.96 10.56
C ASP A 475 -19.19 -10.28 11.44
N SER A 476 -18.16 -9.72 10.80
CA SER A 476 -17.08 -8.98 11.47
C SER A 476 -17.54 -7.71 12.17
N ILE A 477 -18.65 -7.09 11.74
CA ILE A 477 -19.21 -5.91 12.41
C ILE A 477 -19.67 -6.29 13.82
N ILE A 478 -20.31 -7.45 13.98
CA ILE A 478 -20.71 -7.96 15.30
C ILE A 478 -19.51 -8.53 16.06
N ASN A 479 -18.60 -9.23 15.38
CA ASN A 479 -17.43 -9.86 16.00
C ASN A 479 -16.42 -8.87 16.63
N GLN A 480 -16.53 -7.57 16.35
CA GLN A 480 -15.72 -6.52 16.98
C GLN A 480 -16.18 -6.19 18.41
N ASP A 481 -17.25 -6.81 18.91
CA ASP A 481 -17.71 -6.75 20.30
C ASP A 481 -18.20 -5.36 20.76
N TYR A 482 -18.13 -4.32 19.91
CA TYR A 482 -18.58 -2.97 20.28
C TYR A 482 -20.08 -2.74 20.11
N TYR A 483 -20.70 -3.30 19.07
CA TYR A 483 -22.08 -3.01 18.70
C TYR A 483 -23.07 -3.43 19.80
N SER A 484 -23.08 -4.73 20.15
CA SER A 484 -23.97 -5.29 21.17
C SER A 484 -23.75 -4.63 22.54
N LYS A 485 -22.50 -4.29 22.86
CA LYS A 485 -22.13 -3.57 24.08
C LYS A 485 -22.81 -2.20 24.15
N TYR A 486 -22.68 -1.40 23.10
CA TYR A 486 -23.29 -0.06 23.09
C TYR A 486 -24.82 -0.13 23.11
N LEU A 487 -25.44 -1.13 22.49
CA LEU A 487 -26.90 -1.34 22.60
C LEU A 487 -27.29 -1.55 24.07
N LYS A 488 -26.59 -2.45 24.76
CA LYS A 488 -26.82 -2.74 26.18
C LYS A 488 -26.62 -1.51 27.06
N GLU A 489 -25.57 -0.73 26.82
CA GLU A 489 -25.30 0.52 27.55
C GLU A 489 -26.45 1.53 27.37
N MET A 490 -27.01 1.67 26.17
CA MET A 490 -28.14 2.59 25.91
C MET A 490 -29.42 2.17 26.65
N PHE A 491 -29.76 0.89 26.66
CA PHE A 491 -30.93 0.42 27.41
C PHE A 491 -30.73 0.51 28.92
N LYS A 492 -29.48 0.35 29.39
CA LYS A 492 -29.15 0.57 30.81
C LYS A 492 -29.40 2.03 31.22
N GLU A 493 -29.14 3.00 30.34
CA GLU A 493 -29.48 4.41 30.59
C GLU A 493 -31.01 4.64 30.71
N ASP A 494 -31.81 3.77 30.12
CA ASP A 494 -33.28 3.73 30.23
C ASP A 494 -33.79 2.84 31.38
N ASN A 495 -32.89 2.32 32.24
CA ASN A 495 -33.22 1.36 33.30
C ASN A 495 -33.85 0.04 32.81
N VAL A 496 -33.59 -0.35 31.55
CA VAL A 496 -34.03 -1.63 30.97
C VAL A 496 -32.85 -2.60 31.00
N ASN A 497 -33.05 -3.79 31.56
CA ASN A 497 -32.04 -4.84 31.54
C ASN A 497 -32.07 -5.58 30.19
N ILE A 498 -30.92 -5.62 29.51
CA ILE A 498 -30.71 -6.39 28.28
C ILE A 498 -29.81 -7.58 28.57
N ASN A 499 -30.34 -8.77 28.35
CA ASN A 499 -29.57 -10.01 28.36
C ASN A 499 -29.13 -10.32 26.93
N LEU A 500 -27.83 -10.31 26.69
CA LEU A 500 -27.27 -10.62 25.38
C LEU A 500 -27.08 -12.13 25.25
N ILE A 501 -27.64 -12.73 24.20
CA ILE A 501 -27.68 -14.18 23.99
C ILE A 501 -26.65 -14.59 22.94
N GLY A 502 -25.78 -15.54 23.30
CA GLY A 502 -24.77 -16.09 22.40
C GLY A 502 -23.66 -16.84 23.14
N THR A 503 -22.71 -17.34 22.36
CA THR A 503 -21.57 -18.16 22.81
C THR A 503 -20.23 -17.46 22.60
N ARG A 504 -20.20 -16.40 21.76
CA ARG A 504 -19.00 -15.60 21.47
C ARG A 504 -19.05 -14.26 22.23
N GLY A 505 -17.92 -13.57 22.26
CA GLY A 505 -17.77 -12.32 23.02
C GLY A 505 -17.43 -12.54 24.49
N SER A 506 -17.32 -11.45 25.24
CA SER A 506 -17.10 -11.48 26.69
C SER A 506 -18.36 -11.92 27.45
N ASP A 507 -18.23 -12.30 28.72
CA ASP A 507 -19.35 -12.85 29.50
C ASP A 507 -20.54 -11.89 29.63
N ASP A 508 -20.27 -10.59 29.71
CA ASP A 508 -21.30 -9.55 29.82
C ASP A 508 -21.82 -9.04 28.45
N ASN A 509 -21.23 -9.53 27.36
CA ASN A 509 -21.47 -9.07 25.99
C ASN A 509 -21.46 -10.23 24.99
N LYS A 510 -22.36 -11.19 25.18
CA LYS A 510 -22.45 -12.35 24.29
C LYS A 510 -23.06 -12.00 22.93
N HIS A 511 -22.56 -12.64 21.88
CA HIS A 511 -23.07 -12.45 20.52
C HIS A 511 -22.75 -13.67 19.64
N GLU A 512 -23.29 -13.69 18.42
CA GLU A 512 -23.06 -14.67 17.35
C GLU A 512 -22.47 -14.00 16.11
N GLY A 513 -21.40 -13.25 16.31
CA GLY A 513 -20.64 -12.57 15.26
C GLY A 513 -19.41 -13.36 14.87
N ARG A 514 -19.21 -13.60 13.57
CA ARG A 514 -18.03 -14.31 13.04
C ARG A 514 -17.39 -13.52 11.91
N GLY A 515 -16.13 -13.12 12.10
CA GLY A 515 -15.40 -12.31 11.12
C GLY A 515 -15.34 -12.98 9.75
N GLY A 516 -15.78 -12.27 8.71
CA GLY A 516 -15.74 -12.73 7.32
C GLY A 516 -16.87 -13.68 6.91
N TRP A 517 -17.82 -13.99 7.80
CA TRP A 517 -18.94 -14.88 7.47
C TRP A 517 -20.04 -14.15 6.69
N SER A 518 -20.61 -14.85 5.72
CA SER A 518 -21.84 -14.54 4.97
C SER A 518 -23.00 -15.39 5.48
N ALA A 519 -24.24 -15.09 5.06
CA ALA A 519 -25.40 -15.97 5.32
C ALA A 519 -25.20 -17.34 4.69
N TYR A 520 -24.52 -17.41 3.53
CA TYR A 520 -24.12 -18.68 2.91
C TYR A 520 -23.25 -19.52 3.86
N ASN A 521 -22.21 -18.94 4.48
CA ASN A 521 -21.34 -19.70 5.39
C ASN A 521 -22.12 -20.23 6.59
N TYR A 522 -23.05 -19.43 7.14
CA TYR A 522 -23.95 -19.89 8.20
C TYR A 522 -24.80 -21.08 7.74
N CYS A 523 -25.28 -21.09 6.50
CA CYS A 523 -26.20 -22.12 6.02
C CYS A 523 -25.53 -23.42 5.56
N HIS A 524 -24.30 -23.35 5.03
CA HIS A 524 -23.72 -24.46 4.26
C HIS A 524 -22.36 -24.94 4.76
N ASP A 525 -21.53 -24.06 5.32
CA ASP A 525 -20.15 -24.40 5.62
C ASP A 525 -20.00 -24.96 7.03
N LYS A 526 -19.39 -26.14 7.15
CA LYS A 526 -19.03 -26.74 8.45
C LYS A 526 -18.02 -25.89 9.22
N SER A 527 -17.15 -25.19 8.51
CA SER A 527 -16.21 -24.23 9.08
C SER A 527 -15.80 -23.20 8.03
N ALA A 528 -15.56 -21.96 8.47
CA ALA A 528 -15.09 -20.86 7.64
C ALA A 528 -14.27 -19.87 8.48
N MET A 529 -13.19 -19.31 7.91
CA MET A 529 -12.34 -18.29 8.54
C MET A 529 -11.88 -18.63 9.98
N GLY A 530 -11.55 -19.92 10.22
CA GLY A 530 -11.09 -20.39 11.53
C GLY A 530 -12.19 -20.66 12.56
N TYR A 531 -13.46 -20.56 12.18
CA TYR A 531 -14.60 -20.87 13.05
C TYR A 531 -15.31 -22.14 12.59
N THR A 532 -15.70 -23.00 13.54
CA THR A 532 -16.66 -24.08 13.29
C THR A 532 -18.08 -23.52 13.31
N ASN A 533 -18.97 -24.07 12.49
CA ASN A 533 -20.37 -23.68 12.42
C ASN A 533 -21.22 -24.44 13.44
N PRO A 534 -21.67 -23.82 14.54
CA PRO A 534 -22.47 -24.50 15.55
C PRO A 534 -23.96 -24.58 15.18
N PHE A 535 -24.38 -23.93 14.09
CA PHE A 535 -25.77 -23.93 13.64
C PHE A 535 -26.12 -25.11 12.73
N LEU A 536 -25.11 -25.85 12.23
CA LEU A 536 -25.37 -27.03 11.43
C LEU A 536 -25.68 -28.24 12.32
N ASN A 537 -26.85 -28.83 12.14
CA ASN A 537 -27.21 -30.08 12.79
C ASN A 537 -26.48 -31.28 12.15
N SER A 538 -26.78 -32.50 12.61
CA SER A 538 -26.16 -33.73 12.10
C SER A 538 -26.39 -33.99 10.60
N GLU A 539 -27.38 -33.35 9.98
CA GLU A 539 -27.63 -33.41 8.53
C GLU A 539 -26.89 -32.32 7.74
N ASN A 540 -26.06 -31.50 8.40
CA ASN A 540 -25.39 -30.32 7.84
C ASN A 540 -26.35 -29.25 7.33
N LYS A 541 -27.48 -29.05 8.02
CA LYS A 541 -28.44 -27.98 7.71
C LYS A 541 -28.49 -26.97 8.84
N PHE A 542 -28.66 -25.70 8.49
CA PHE A 542 -28.88 -24.64 9.48
C PHE A 542 -30.13 -24.93 10.32
N ASP A 543 -29.94 -24.97 11.63
CA ASP A 543 -30.96 -25.37 12.59
C ASP A 543 -30.79 -24.55 13.88
N PHE A 544 -31.62 -23.51 14.00
CA PHE A 544 -31.60 -22.60 15.13
C PHE A 544 -32.00 -23.31 16.43
N GLU A 545 -33.01 -24.18 16.39
CA GLU A 545 -33.45 -24.93 17.58
C GLU A 545 -32.34 -25.87 18.08
N TYR A 546 -31.68 -26.60 17.17
CA TYR A 546 -30.51 -27.42 17.50
C TYR A 546 -29.43 -26.58 18.17
N TYR A 547 -29.10 -25.42 17.61
CA TYR A 547 -28.09 -24.53 18.15
C TYR A 547 -28.43 -24.06 19.58
N MET A 548 -29.66 -23.56 19.78
CA MET A 548 -30.14 -23.07 21.07
C MET A 548 -30.08 -24.16 22.15
N LYS A 549 -30.54 -25.38 21.82
CA LYS A 549 -30.52 -26.53 22.75
C LYS A 549 -29.10 -27.01 23.05
N SER A 550 -28.25 -27.12 22.03
CA SER A 550 -26.89 -27.66 22.17
C SER A 550 -26.00 -26.78 23.05
N ASN A 551 -26.29 -25.48 23.10
CA ASN A 551 -25.54 -24.50 23.89
C ASN A 551 -26.27 -24.09 25.18
N ASN A 552 -27.44 -24.68 25.48
CA ASN A 552 -28.27 -24.35 26.64
C ASN A 552 -28.52 -22.83 26.80
N LEU A 553 -28.90 -22.19 25.69
CA LEU A 553 -29.13 -20.75 25.64
C LEU A 553 -30.59 -20.40 25.95
N GLU A 554 -30.80 -19.27 26.61
CA GLU A 554 -32.13 -18.71 26.81
C GLU A 554 -32.75 -18.25 25.49
N LYS A 555 -34.08 -18.31 25.40
CA LYS A 555 -34.82 -17.83 24.23
C LYS A 555 -34.61 -16.32 24.05
N PRO A 556 -34.18 -15.83 22.87
CA PRO A 556 -34.17 -14.41 22.57
C PRO A 556 -35.60 -13.90 22.32
N ASP A 557 -35.89 -12.66 22.69
CA ASP A 557 -37.06 -11.93 22.21
C ASP A 557 -36.78 -11.32 20.84
N TYR A 558 -35.53 -10.87 20.63
CA TYR A 558 -35.06 -10.24 19.41
C TYR A 558 -33.84 -10.95 18.83
N VAL A 559 -33.84 -11.14 17.51
CA VAL A 559 -32.63 -11.49 16.77
C VAL A 559 -32.27 -10.31 15.87
N VAL A 560 -31.14 -9.67 16.14
CA VAL A 560 -30.55 -8.66 15.26
C VAL A 560 -29.66 -9.37 14.25
N LEU A 561 -30.12 -9.43 13.00
CA LEU A 561 -29.42 -10.04 11.87
C LEU A 561 -28.59 -8.98 11.15
N ASN A 562 -27.27 -9.10 11.17
CA ASN A 562 -26.34 -8.17 10.54
C ASN A 562 -25.39 -8.91 9.60
N LEU A 563 -25.89 -9.21 8.40
CA LEU A 563 -25.23 -9.93 7.31
C LEU A 563 -25.44 -9.20 5.97
N GLY A 564 -24.82 -9.68 4.89
CA GLY A 564 -24.94 -9.11 3.54
C GLY A 564 -23.66 -8.45 3.03
N ILE A 565 -22.73 -8.01 3.90
CA ILE A 565 -21.46 -7.41 3.46
C ILE A 565 -20.58 -8.46 2.77
N ASN A 566 -20.38 -9.62 3.41
CA ASN A 566 -19.54 -10.67 2.85
C ASN A 566 -20.26 -11.44 1.74
N ASP A 567 -21.58 -11.58 1.83
CA ASP A 567 -22.43 -12.18 0.80
C ASP A 567 -22.21 -11.53 -0.57
N LEU A 568 -22.20 -10.20 -0.63
CA LEU A 568 -21.94 -9.46 -1.88
C LEU A 568 -20.53 -9.66 -2.46
N ASN A 569 -19.59 -10.11 -1.64
CA ASN A 569 -18.19 -10.34 -2.03
C ASN A 569 -17.84 -11.83 -2.18
N LEU A 570 -18.80 -12.73 -1.94
CA LEU A 570 -18.57 -14.17 -1.97
C LEU A 570 -18.51 -14.65 -3.43
N VAL A 571 -17.36 -15.18 -3.85
CA VAL A 571 -17.17 -15.62 -5.23
C VAL A 571 -18.08 -16.81 -5.53
N GLY A 572 -18.91 -16.68 -6.57
CA GLY A 572 -19.79 -17.75 -7.06
C GLY A 572 -21.10 -17.91 -6.29
N HIS A 573 -21.30 -17.20 -5.17
CA HIS A 573 -22.45 -17.35 -4.28
C HIS A 573 -23.03 -15.99 -3.84
N ASN A 574 -23.07 -15.02 -4.76
CA ASN A 574 -23.41 -13.62 -4.49
C ASN A 574 -24.59 -13.09 -5.34
N SER A 575 -25.38 -13.97 -5.95
CA SER A 575 -26.65 -13.56 -6.57
C SER A 575 -27.65 -13.13 -5.49
N TYR A 576 -28.52 -12.15 -5.78
CA TYR A 576 -29.48 -11.68 -4.77
C TYR A 576 -30.47 -12.79 -4.39
N GLU A 577 -30.88 -13.59 -5.36
CA GLU A 577 -31.74 -14.76 -5.15
C GLU A 577 -31.13 -15.72 -4.11
N GLU A 578 -29.88 -16.12 -4.30
CA GLU A 578 -29.18 -17.03 -3.38
C GLU A 578 -28.94 -16.41 -2.00
N ILE A 579 -28.61 -15.11 -1.95
CA ILE A 579 -28.47 -14.41 -0.68
C ILE A 579 -29.79 -14.43 0.09
N PHE A 580 -30.93 -14.19 -0.56
CA PHE A 580 -32.24 -14.24 0.07
C PHE A 580 -32.68 -15.66 0.43
N GLU A 581 -32.34 -16.68 -0.36
CA GLU A 581 -32.55 -18.08 0.02
C GLU A 581 -31.84 -18.42 1.35
N ASN A 582 -30.61 -17.94 1.53
CA ASN A 582 -29.86 -18.12 2.78
C ASN A 582 -30.47 -17.30 3.94
N PHE A 583 -30.84 -16.04 3.72
CA PHE A 583 -31.52 -15.25 4.75
C PHE A 583 -32.85 -15.90 5.18
N ASN A 584 -33.65 -16.37 4.22
CA ASN A 584 -34.91 -17.05 4.48
C ASN A 584 -34.69 -18.36 5.23
N THR A 585 -33.67 -19.14 4.89
CA THR A 585 -33.29 -20.34 5.65
C THR A 585 -33.02 -20.03 7.12
N ILE A 586 -32.29 -18.94 7.42
CA ILE A 586 -32.02 -18.50 8.79
C ILE A 586 -33.31 -18.04 9.49
N ILE A 587 -34.06 -17.15 8.85
CA ILE A 587 -35.31 -16.55 9.37
C ILE A 587 -36.36 -17.61 9.67
N ASP A 588 -36.62 -18.51 8.71
CA ASP A 588 -37.61 -19.57 8.85
C ASP A 588 -37.23 -20.54 9.97
N SER A 589 -35.94 -20.83 10.14
CA SER A 589 -35.44 -21.66 11.23
C SER A 589 -35.62 -21.00 12.60
N ILE A 590 -35.43 -19.68 12.70
CA ILE A 590 -35.71 -18.89 13.93
C ILE A 590 -37.21 -18.91 14.25
N HIS A 591 -38.07 -18.60 13.28
CA HIS A 591 -39.53 -18.58 13.51
C HIS A 591 -40.13 -19.97 13.70
N LYS A 592 -39.50 -21.03 13.17
CA LYS A 592 -39.87 -22.42 13.48
C LYS A 592 -39.61 -22.74 14.95
N TYR A 593 -38.53 -22.23 15.53
CA TYR A 593 -38.24 -22.36 16.95
C TYR A 593 -39.25 -21.60 17.82
N ASP A 594 -39.50 -20.32 17.50
CA ASP A 594 -40.61 -19.55 18.07
C ASP A 594 -41.00 -18.39 17.14
N LYS A 595 -42.24 -18.41 16.66
CA LYS A 595 -42.78 -17.41 15.73
C LYS A 595 -42.89 -16.00 16.30
N ASN A 596 -42.80 -15.85 17.63
CA ASN A 596 -42.92 -14.54 18.30
C ASN A 596 -41.57 -13.85 18.47
N ILE A 597 -40.46 -14.50 18.11
CA ILE A 597 -39.15 -13.85 18.07
C ILE A 597 -39.21 -12.78 16.99
N PHE A 598 -38.87 -11.55 17.35
CA PHE A 598 -38.85 -10.45 16.40
C PHE A 598 -37.47 -10.31 15.77
N ILE A 599 -37.41 -10.32 14.43
CA ILE A 599 -36.14 -10.22 13.70
C ILE A 599 -35.93 -8.79 13.22
N ILE A 600 -34.80 -8.20 13.59
CA ILE A 600 -34.36 -6.89 13.09
C ILE A 600 -33.22 -7.12 12.12
N ILE A 601 -33.47 -6.93 10.82
CA ILE A 601 -32.44 -7.05 9.80
C ILE A 601 -31.74 -5.70 9.66
N ASN A 602 -30.53 -5.57 10.17
CA ASN A 602 -29.71 -4.41 9.94
C ASN A 602 -29.15 -4.46 8.51
N THR A 603 -29.44 -3.43 7.72
CA THR A 603 -28.85 -3.27 6.38
C THR A 603 -27.32 -3.19 6.45
N PRO A 604 -26.59 -3.80 5.51
CA PRO A 604 -25.16 -3.57 5.30
C PRO A 604 -24.76 -2.10 5.35
N VAL A 605 -23.83 -1.76 6.25
CA VAL A 605 -23.27 -0.40 6.33
C VAL A 605 -22.44 -0.05 5.10
N LEU A 606 -22.33 1.24 4.80
CA LEU A 606 -21.51 1.69 3.66
C LEU A 606 -20.03 1.74 4.01
N LEU A 607 -19.21 2.05 3.01
CA LEU A 607 -17.76 2.18 3.15
C LEU A 607 -17.38 3.63 3.47
N TYR A 608 -16.16 3.81 3.97
CA TYR A 608 -15.49 5.12 4.01
C TYR A 608 -15.56 5.77 2.62
N GLU A 609 -15.95 7.04 2.57
CA GLU A 609 -16.15 7.77 1.31
C GLU A 609 -14.82 8.17 0.69
N THR A 610 -14.46 7.48 -0.38
CA THR A 610 -13.35 7.78 -1.27
C THR A 610 -13.73 7.34 -2.68
N GLU A 611 -12.97 7.77 -3.69
CA GLU A 611 -13.22 7.40 -5.09
C GLU A 611 -13.18 5.89 -5.28
N THR A 612 -12.20 5.24 -4.65
CA THR A 612 -11.92 3.80 -4.77
C THR A 612 -13.02 2.91 -4.17
N THR A 613 -13.85 3.43 -3.26
CA THR A 613 -14.92 2.68 -2.60
C THR A 613 -16.29 2.87 -3.26
N ASN A 614 -16.43 3.76 -4.25
CA ASN A 614 -17.72 4.11 -4.85
C ASN A 614 -18.45 2.91 -5.47
N ASN A 615 -17.74 2.00 -6.13
CA ASN A 615 -18.36 0.82 -6.76
C ASN A 615 -18.93 -0.15 -5.72
N ALA A 616 -18.15 -0.42 -4.66
CA ALA A 616 -18.60 -1.25 -3.55
C ALA A 616 -19.77 -0.59 -2.79
N LYS A 617 -19.73 0.74 -2.61
CA LYS A 617 -20.81 1.53 -2.02
C LYS A 617 -22.10 1.40 -2.84
N ASN A 618 -22.03 1.57 -4.15
CA ASN A 618 -23.19 1.41 -5.04
C ASN A 618 -23.77 -0.01 -4.97
N THR A 619 -22.91 -1.02 -4.89
CA THR A 619 -23.32 -2.43 -4.74
C THR A 619 -24.07 -2.65 -3.43
N ARG A 620 -23.54 -2.16 -2.30
CA ARG A 620 -24.22 -2.24 -0.99
C ARG A 620 -25.54 -1.47 -0.99
N LEU A 621 -25.59 -0.30 -1.62
CA LEU A 621 -26.83 0.49 -1.73
C LEU A 621 -27.91 -0.20 -2.54
N ASN A 622 -27.55 -0.77 -3.70
CA ASN A 622 -28.50 -1.53 -4.51
C ASN A 622 -29.03 -2.74 -3.74
N PHE A 623 -28.15 -3.47 -3.03
CA PHE A 623 -28.58 -4.58 -2.19
C PHE A 623 -29.50 -4.11 -1.05
N ASN A 624 -29.15 -3.03 -0.35
CA ASN A 624 -29.99 -2.46 0.71
C ASN A 624 -31.38 -2.09 0.17
N GLN A 625 -31.47 -1.55 -1.05
CA GLN A 625 -32.74 -1.24 -1.70
C GLN A 625 -33.61 -2.49 -1.88
N VAL A 626 -33.04 -3.57 -2.40
CA VAL A 626 -33.78 -4.82 -2.65
C VAL A 626 -34.10 -5.54 -1.33
N LEU A 627 -33.17 -5.56 -0.37
CA LEU A 627 -33.36 -6.12 0.98
C LEU A 627 -34.54 -5.45 1.71
N MET A 628 -34.62 -4.11 1.64
CA MET A 628 -35.71 -3.36 2.25
C MET A 628 -37.06 -3.68 1.61
N GLU A 629 -37.13 -3.95 0.31
CA GLU A 629 -38.38 -4.31 -0.37
C GLU A 629 -38.76 -5.77 -0.12
N GLU A 630 -37.81 -6.71 -0.13
CA GLU A 630 -38.03 -8.15 0.08
C GLU A 630 -38.69 -8.44 1.45
N TYR A 631 -38.19 -7.78 2.51
CA TYR A 631 -38.66 -8.00 3.88
C TYR A 631 -39.69 -6.98 4.36
N LYS A 632 -40.21 -6.14 3.46
CA LYS A 632 -41.22 -5.14 3.77
C LYS A 632 -42.53 -5.82 4.20
N ASN A 633 -43.13 -5.32 5.28
CA ASN A 633 -44.43 -5.78 5.80
C ASN A 633 -44.48 -7.28 6.17
N LYS A 634 -43.34 -7.94 6.38
CA LYS A 634 -43.32 -9.33 6.86
C LYS A 634 -43.61 -9.35 8.36
N GLU A 635 -44.41 -10.32 8.81
CA GLU A 635 -44.78 -10.47 10.22
C GLU A 635 -43.53 -10.72 11.07
N ASN A 636 -43.41 -10.00 12.20
CA ASN A 636 -42.29 -10.08 13.14
C ASN A 636 -40.90 -9.85 12.53
N ILE A 637 -40.81 -9.11 11.41
CA ILE A 637 -39.56 -8.72 10.78
C ILE A 637 -39.58 -7.23 10.49
N LEU A 638 -38.51 -6.52 10.85
CA LEU A 638 -38.27 -5.13 10.45
C LEU A 638 -36.86 -4.97 9.88
N VAL A 639 -36.74 -4.19 8.80
CA VAL A 639 -35.44 -3.81 8.24
C VAL A 639 -35.02 -2.47 8.86
N CYS A 640 -33.91 -2.49 9.59
CA CYS A 640 -33.29 -1.32 10.19
C CYS A 640 -32.24 -0.73 9.22
N PRO A 641 -32.38 0.54 8.78
CA PRO A 641 -31.51 1.18 7.80
C PRO A 641 -30.20 1.67 8.46
N ALA A 642 -29.45 0.75 9.07
CA ALA A 642 -28.17 1.00 9.72
C ALA A 642 -27.12 1.62 8.79
N TYR A 643 -27.27 1.49 7.47
CA TYR A 643 -26.39 2.13 6.49
C TYR A 643 -26.44 3.66 6.51
N LEU A 644 -27.48 4.27 7.09
CA LEU A 644 -27.67 5.72 7.10
C LEU A 644 -26.85 6.44 8.18
N VAL A 645 -26.39 5.75 9.22
CA VAL A 645 -26.01 6.43 10.49
C VAL A 645 -24.52 6.65 10.70
N LEU A 646 -23.68 6.12 9.81
CA LEU A 646 -22.24 6.34 9.87
C LEU A 646 -21.86 7.63 9.16
N ASN A 647 -21.05 8.46 9.82
CA ASN A 647 -20.36 9.53 9.11
C ASN A 647 -19.38 8.92 8.09
N PRO A 648 -19.54 9.20 6.78
CA PRO A 648 -18.74 8.58 5.73
C PRO A 648 -17.23 8.83 5.84
N ARG A 649 -16.76 9.80 6.64
CA ARG A 649 -15.34 10.18 6.74
C ARG A 649 -14.75 10.11 8.14
N THR A 650 -15.55 10.20 9.20
CA THR A 650 -15.02 10.28 10.57
C THR A 650 -15.34 9.09 11.44
N ASP A 651 -16.27 8.23 11.04
CA ASP A 651 -16.71 7.09 11.85
C ASP A 651 -15.94 5.80 11.50
N TYR A 652 -14.79 5.92 10.85
CA TYR A 652 -13.90 4.81 10.45
C TYR A 652 -12.54 4.91 11.14
N LYS A 653 -11.74 3.85 11.04
CA LYS A 653 -10.40 3.77 11.63
C LYS A 653 -9.41 4.55 10.76
N LEU A 654 -8.79 5.58 11.32
CA LEU A 654 -7.82 6.44 10.66
C LEU A 654 -6.40 6.19 11.20
N LEU A 655 -5.38 6.40 10.36
CA LEU A 655 -3.95 6.33 10.67
C LEU A 655 -3.24 7.63 10.29
N GLU A 656 -2.16 7.92 11.01
CA GLU A 656 -1.22 8.97 10.62
C GLU A 656 -0.44 8.53 9.38
N GLN A 657 -0.11 9.48 8.49
CA GLN A 657 0.73 9.21 7.34
C GLN A 657 2.20 9.08 7.74
N VAL A 658 2.93 8.22 7.03
CA VAL A 658 4.39 8.17 7.13
C VAL A 658 4.96 9.39 6.40
N LEU A 659 5.62 10.27 7.15
CA LEU A 659 6.30 11.45 6.61
C LEU A 659 7.67 11.07 6.01
N ASN A 660 8.01 11.62 4.84
CA ASN A 660 9.29 11.44 4.18
C ASN A 660 9.66 12.68 3.34
N GLU A 661 10.79 12.67 2.64
CA GLU A 661 11.29 13.82 1.85
C GLU A 661 10.22 14.46 0.95
N ASP A 662 9.41 13.63 0.30
CA ASP A 662 8.38 14.04 -0.65
C ASP A 662 7.00 14.23 0.00
N ASN A 663 6.72 13.49 1.09
CA ASN A 663 5.46 13.54 1.82
C ASN A 663 5.61 14.24 3.17
N GLN A 664 5.26 15.52 3.20
CA GLN A 664 5.19 16.32 4.42
C GLN A 664 3.73 16.45 4.94
N ASN A 665 2.81 15.66 4.39
CA ASN A 665 1.38 15.76 4.68
C ASN A 665 1.02 15.00 5.96
N THR A 666 0.54 15.74 6.97
CA THR A 666 0.11 15.19 8.26
C THR A 666 -1.37 14.81 8.30
N THR A 667 -2.08 14.87 7.17
CA THR A 667 -3.50 14.49 7.10
C THR A 667 -3.66 13.00 7.40
N MET A 668 -4.66 12.64 8.20
CA MET A 668 -4.95 11.23 8.49
C MET A 668 -5.46 10.50 7.24
N ILE A 669 -5.07 9.23 7.07
CA ILE A 669 -5.58 8.33 6.03
C ILE A 669 -6.46 7.25 6.65
N VAL A 670 -7.43 6.73 5.91
CA VAL A 670 -8.25 5.60 6.37
C VAL A 670 -7.44 4.31 6.31
N ASN A 671 -7.48 3.52 7.39
CA ASN A 671 -6.87 2.19 7.47
C ASN A 671 -7.84 1.08 7.05
N ASP A 672 -9.09 1.27 7.43
CA ASP A 672 -10.14 0.29 7.26
C ASP A 672 -11.38 0.98 6.72
N THR A 673 -11.70 0.69 5.46
CA THR A 673 -12.82 1.33 4.76
C THR A 673 -14.16 0.66 5.06
N THR A 674 -14.18 -0.46 5.79
CA THR A 674 -15.41 -1.22 6.09
C THR A 674 -15.75 -1.18 7.57
N HIS A 675 -14.78 -1.39 8.48
CA HIS A 675 -15.07 -1.44 9.90
C HIS A 675 -15.08 -0.04 10.52
N PRO A 676 -16.18 0.33 11.21
CA PRO A 676 -16.25 1.59 11.92
C PRO A 676 -15.22 1.69 13.06
N ASN A 677 -14.99 2.92 13.52
CA ASN A 677 -14.38 3.15 14.83
C ASN A 677 -15.44 3.05 15.94
N ILE A 678 -15.02 3.24 17.20
CA ILE A 678 -15.91 3.12 18.36
C ILE A 678 -17.14 4.05 18.30
N TYR A 679 -17.01 5.25 17.70
CA TYR A 679 -18.13 6.18 17.56
C TYR A 679 -19.12 5.71 16.49
N GLY A 680 -18.61 5.17 15.38
CA GLY A 680 -19.46 4.56 14.36
C GLY A 680 -20.25 3.36 14.89
N TYR A 681 -19.63 2.48 15.68
CA TYR A 681 -20.35 1.38 16.35
C TYR A 681 -21.44 1.89 17.30
N LYS A 682 -21.18 2.98 18.04
CA LYS A 682 -22.19 3.62 18.89
C LYS A 682 -23.35 4.16 18.05
N ASN A 683 -23.10 4.77 16.89
CA ASN A 683 -24.16 5.26 16.01
C ASN A 683 -25.03 4.11 15.46
N MET A 684 -24.42 2.98 15.11
CA MET A 684 -25.13 1.77 14.69
C MET A 684 -25.97 1.17 15.83
N ALA A 685 -25.44 1.12 17.06
CA ALA A 685 -26.20 0.73 18.25
C ALA A 685 -27.44 1.59 18.46
N ASN A 686 -27.31 2.91 18.29
CA ASN A 686 -28.38 3.86 18.52
C ASN A 686 -29.60 3.64 17.61
N ILE A 687 -29.39 3.33 16.33
CA ILE A 687 -30.52 3.08 15.41
C ILE A 687 -31.21 1.75 15.71
N THR A 688 -30.46 0.69 16.04
CA THR A 688 -31.06 -0.59 16.46
C THR A 688 -31.83 -0.45 17.78
N TYR A 689 -31.28 0.29 18.76
CA TYR A 689 -31.97 0.65 20.01
C TYR A 689 -33.31 1.33 19.73
N THR A 690 -33.32 2.29 18.80
CA THR A 690 -34.54 3.00 18.41
C THR A 690 -35.59 2.07 17.81
N TYR A 691 -35.18 1.11 16.99
CA TYR A 691 -36.09 0.13 16.38
C TYR A 691 -36.67 -0.84 17.43
N ILE A 692 -35.87 -1.28 18.41
CA ILE A 692 -36.39 -2.08 19.53
C ILE A 692 -37.39 -1.26 20.36
N LYS A 693 -37.09 0.01 20.69
CA LYS A 693 -38.04 0.90 21.37
C LYS A 693 -39.34 1.06 20.58
N TYR A 694 -39.28 1.22 19.25
CA TYR A 694 -40.48 1.27 18.41
C TYR A 694 -41.34 0.02 18.57
N ILE A 695 -40.72 -1.16 18.50
CA ILE A 695 -41.44 -2.44 18.63
C ILE A 695 -42.13 -2.55 20.00
N GLU A 696 -41.39 -2.29 21.08
CA GLU A 696 -41.91 -2.37 22.46
C GLU A 696 -42.99 -1.34 22.78
N THR A 697 -42.87 -0.12 22.26
CA THR A 697 -43.69 1.01 22.76
C THR A 697 -44.79 1.46 21.80
N VAL A 698 -44.68 1.09 20.52
CA VAL A 698 -45.61 1.52 19.47
C VAL A 698 -46.23 0.32 18.74
N LEU A 699 -45.45 -0.68 18.33
CA LEU A 699 -45.97 -1.77 17.50
C LEU A 699 -46.78 -2.81 18.31
N ASN A 700 -46.33 -3.13 19.52
CA ASN A 700 -46.97 -4.12 20.40
C ASN A 700 -48.13 -3.58 21.25
N ASN A 701 -48.43 -2.28 21.16
CA ASN A 701 -49.53 -1.59 21.84
C ASN A 701 -50.59 -1.15 20.83
#